data_AF-A0A328SKD0-F1
#
_entry.id   AF-A0A328SKD0-F1
#
_cell.length_a   1.000
_cell.length_b   1.000
_cell.length_c   1.000
_cell.angle_alpha   90.00
_cell.angle_beta   90.00
_cell.angle_gamma   90.00
#
_symmetry.space_group_name_H-M   'P 1'
#
loop_
_entity.id
_entity.type
_entity.pdbx_description
1 polymer ?
#
loop_
_entity_poly.entity_id
_entity_poly.type
_entity_poly.pdbx_seq_one_letter_code
_entity_poly.pdbx_strand_id
1 'polypeptide(L)'
;MFYCIIISLLIILTSNMAFALDNSDNVLEKDNTLIQNDIKEKISEDSPNNLKTAEYSNDNKIKDYSQLKSKLVENKNQTVNLDKTTFKVDGPVSVNNKVDLEINGNGAVFDGQSTSSFIIFGGNILKINNATFKNFKTGYNTVIVGSSTSKLIITNCTFINSIGQTNGANINSKGSLTVKNCLFEHNQATKGSAIRIVGNNQKSTIENSIFKNNYVATEKESVIELTGIQDVTINNCTFDGNTGRSIHAYQDVTTKITNNTFKNMNTTYSNTLQASVIDNYEAKMYIYNNLFENITNTAPRIGGGLIYNEIGKFELINNTFTKIKFVVTNNNRLAGGILWNRNATATINHNTFDIDATCNDMHGGAFYNNIGVLNVTNNSFDINVNVKNELGGGAIYNDYDSNANIKSKLYYGDNSFDGIKIINAKTILNKTIRNKGIIYLIGAENKIIPKPVKISINAPNKIATGQNALINITVTNSNNNPIDTRVILKINGLSQKDKSGNSIITVKGGKTTYNLSLAGYSGKTYNVTVVGVDPKYLRSENTTKMTVLRGQCILDPISVNTTSEGEITINKIIKDTYGNVISGNTQIAIKLGDRTVLTTRITDGKLNVKVKVPYLPPGQNKFRIILGENYRYESKIINNTLNIHKQNVTATVSPIKAKAGDKITIKTTLINSETKTNVISGKFSYKLDAKTIVSNTTLEVKNAIAQMDYTLPKDIKAGLHYITIVYAGNTQSNTLRYDAKVLTIE
;
A
#
# COMPACT_ATOMS: atom_id res chain seq x y z
N MET A 1 -29.60 -15.80 -37.67
CA MET A 1 -29.18 -16.93 -36.81
C MET A 1 -28.88 -16.34 -35.43
N PHE A 2 -29.88 -16.16 -34.57
CA PHE A 2 -30.24 -17.11 -33.50
C PHE A 2 -29.00 -17.72 -32.81
N TYR A 3 -28.66 -17.23 -31.61
CA TYR A 3 -28.86 -17.98 -30.36
C TYR A 3 -28.63 -17.12 -29.11
N CYS A 4 -29.61 -17.19 -28.21
CA CYS A 4 -29.60 -16.71 -26.82
C CYS A 4 -28.89 -17.71 -25.89
N ILE A 5 -28.51 -17.25 -24.68
CA ILE A 5 -28.90 -17.75 -23.32
C ILE A 5 -28.07 -16.95 -22.27
N ILE A 6 -28.58 -15.88 -21.62
CA ILE A 6 -29.35 -15.75 -20.33
C ILE A 6 -28.46 -16.17 -19.12
N ILE A 7 -28.19 -15.40 -18.04
CA ILE A 7 -29.08 -14.98 -16.92
C ILE A 7 -28.43 -13.91 -15.98
N SER A 8 -29.21 -12.86 -15.72
CA SER A 8 -29.45 -11.99 -14.53
C SER A 8 -28.33 -11.37 -13.64
N LEU A 9 -28.53 -10.08 -13.32
CA LEU A 9 -28.07 -9.48 -12.06
C LEU A 9 -29.21 -8.67 -11.42
N LEU A 10 -29.55 -9.06 -10.19
CA LEU A 10 -30.64 -8.54 -9.36
C LEU A 10 -30.10 -7.46 -8.41
N ILE A 11 -30.84 -6.36 -8.26
CA ILE A 11 -30.65 -5.30 -7.26
C ILE A 11 -31.36 -5.70 -5.96
N ILE A 12 -30.72 -5.53 -4.80
CA ILE A 12 -31.30 -5.00 -3.53
C ILE A 12 -30.19 -4.79 -2.47
N LEU A 13 -30.41 -3.77 -1.65
CA LEU A 13 -29.61 -3.18 -0.57
C LEU A 13 -29.16 -4.14 0.55
N THR A 14 -27.99 -3.88 1.19
CA THR A 14 -27.85 -3.22 2.52
C THR A 14 -26.45 -3.36 3.14
N SER A 15 -26.11 -2.35 3.96
CA SER A 15 -25.14 -2.33 5.07
C SER A 15 -23.63 -2.21 4.76
N ASN A 16 -23.08 -1.01 5.03
CA ASN A 16 -21.67 -0.82 5.36
C ASN A 16 -21.57 -0.64 6.89
N MET A 17 -21.07 -1.66 7.59
CA MET A 17 -20.47 -1.50 8.92
C MET A 17 -18.98 -1.23 8.72
N ALA A 18 -18.50 -0.12 9.29
CA ALA A 18 -17.07 0.14 9.45
C ALA A 18 -16.63 -0.44 10.81
N PHE A 19 -15.69 -1.37 10.80
CA PHE A 19 -14.92 -1.73 11.98
C PHE A 19 -13.65 -0.88 12.02
N ALA A 20 -13.43 -0.24 13.17
CA ALA A 20 -12.18 0.39 13.56
C ALA A 20 -11.38 -0.60 14.40
N LEU A 21 -10.07 -0.68 14.17
CA LEU A 21 -9.09 -1.19 15.13
C LEU A 21 -7.86 -0.27 15.08
N ASP A 22 -7.28 -0.10 16.26
CA ASP A 22 -6.51 1.05 16.73
C ASP A 22 -5.04 0.67 16.98
N ASN A 23 -4.18 1.70 16.92
CA ASN A 23 -2.81 1.82 17.45
C ASN A 23 -1.66 0.95 16.92
N SER A 24 -0.60 1.59 16.43
CA SER A 24 0.47 2.09 17.33
C SER A 24 1.59 2.82 16.57
N ASP A 25 1.93 3.98 17.13
CA ASP A 25 3.19 4.74 17.17
C ASP A 25 4.30 4.47 16.14
N ASN A 26 4.68 5.55 15.44
CA ASN A 26 6.01 5.72 14.88
C ASN A 26 6.57 7.07 15.35
N VAL A 27 7.64 7.00 16.15
CA VAL A 27 8.47 8.13 16.55
C VAL A 27 9.77 8.10 15.73
N LEU A 28 9.98 9.21 15.01
CA LEU A 28 11.22 9.93 14.71
C LEU A 28 12.51 9.17 14.28
N GLU A 29 12.89 9.46 13.04
CA GLU A 29 14.14 10.10 12.58
C GLU A 29 15.54 9.64 13.07
N LYS A 30 16.39 9.46 12.04
CA LYS A 30 17.87 9.57 11.94
C LYS A 30 18.71 8.38 12.42
N ASP A 31 19.42 7.74 11.49
CA ASP A 31 20.80 8.11 11.15
C ASP A 31 21.31 7.28 9.96
N ASN A 32 21.91 7.96 8.98
CA ASN A 32 22.32 7.39 7.69
C ASN A 32 23.85 7.37 7.56
N THR A 33 24.50 6.78 8.57
CA THR A 33 25.94 6.56 8.61
C THR A 33 26.21 5.25 9.36
N LEU A 34 26.38 4.15 8.61
CA LEU A 34 27.11 2.92 9.00
C LEU A 34 26.89 1.84 7.92
N ILE A 35 27.59 1.93 6.78
CA ILE A 35 27.79 0.76 5.89
C ILE A 35 29.21 0.86 5.31
N GLN A 36 30.22 0.67 6.17
CA GLN A 36 31.60 0.47 5.70
C GLN A 36 32.34 -0.67 6.41
N ASN A 37 31.73 -1.30 7.44
CA ASN A 37 32.40 -2.35 8.21
C ASN A 37 31.80 -3.76 8.09
N ASP A 38 30.61 -3.95 7.49
CA ASP A 38 29.92 -5.27 7.47
C ASP A 38 30.27 -6.18 6.27
N ILE A 39 31.30 -5.85 5.49
CA ILE A 39 31.69 -6.66 4.32
C ILE A 39 32.88 -7.58 4.63
N LYS A 40 33.58 -7.39 5.76
CA LYS A 40 34.58 -8.36 6.23
C LYS A 40 33.98 -9.58 6.93
N GLU A 41 32.76 -9.49 7.45
CA GLU A 41 32.10 -10.63 8.14
C GLU A 41 31.25 -11.50 7.21
N LYS A 42 30.80 -10.98 6.06
CA LYS A 42 29.97 -11.76 5.12
C LYS A 42 30.69 -12.86 4.32
N ILE A 43 32.01 -13.03 4.53
CA ILE A 43 32.78 -14.16 3.96
C ILE A 43 33.36 -15.06 5.08
N SER A 44 33.17 -14.74 6.36
CA SER A 44 33.66 -15.57 7.47
C SER A 44 32.59 -16.37 8.23
N GLU A 45 31.28 -16.16 8.03
CA GLU A 45 30.25 -16.88 8.82
C GLU A 45 29.24 -17.74 8.04
N ASP A 46 29.28 -17.77 6.72
CA ASP A 46 28.47 -18.73 5.93
C ASP A 46 29.37 -19.75 5.19
N SER A 47 30.27 -20.38 5.96
CA SER A 47 30.63 -21.76 5.63
C SER A 47 29.40 -22.63 5.90
N PRO A 48 28.94 -23.48 4.98
CA PRO A 48 27.90 -24.44 5.31
C PRO A 48 28.52 -25.51 6.22
N ASN A 49 28.61 -25.21 7.52
CA ASN A 49 28.98 -26.17 8.57
C ASN A 49 27.81 -27.12 8.90
N ASN A 50 26.95 -27.43 7.92
CA ASN A 50 25.89 -28.43 8.04
C ASN A 50 25.68 -29.24 6.76
N LEU A 51 26.78 -29.58 6.07
CA LEU A 51 26.83 -30.87 5.40
C LEU A 51 27.48 -31.85 6.37
N LYS A 52 26.67 -32.77 6.92
CA LYS A 52 27.21 -33.97 7.57
C LYS A 52 28.19 -34.60 6.58
N THR A 53 29.48 -34.47 6.86
CA THR A 53 30.49 -35.34 6.27
C THR A 53 30.14 -36.74 6.76
N ALA A 54 29.62 -37.59 5.89
CA ALA A 54 29.70 -39.02 6.12
C ALA A 54 31.20 -39.31 6.24
N GLU A 55 31.66 -39.67 7.44
CA GLU A 55 33.00 -40.19 7.64
C GLU A 55 33.09 -41.52 6.88
N TYR A 56 33.55 -41.44 5.63
CA TYR A 56 34.04 -42.60 4.90
C TYR A 56 35.39 -42.99 5.49
N SER A 57 35.56 -44.28 5.76
CA SER A 57 36.75 -44.85 6.41
C SER A 57 38.06 -44.33 5.81
N ASN A 58 39.04 -44.07 6.68
CA ASN A 58 40.34 -43.47 6.34
C ASN A 58 41.23 -44.31 5.39
N ASP A 59 40.82 -45.53 4.99
CA ASP A 59 41.65 -46.45 4.22
C ASP A 59 41.55 -46.34 2.69
N ASN A 60 40.62 -45.53 2.14
CA ASN A 60 40.40 -45.44 0.69
C ASN A 60 40.62 -44.03 0.07
N LYS A 61 41.23 -43.09 0.81
CA LYS A 61 41.51 -41.75 0.29
C LYS A 61 42.80 -41.73 -0.54
N ILE A 62 42.76 -40.99 -1.66
CA ILE A 62 43.89 -40.80 -2.55
C ILE A 62 44.85 -39.79 -1.94
N LYS A 63 46.13 -40.15 -1.81
CA LYS A 63 47.14 -39.39 -1.03
C LYS A 63 48.16 -38.67 -1.90
N ASP A 64 48.35 -39.13 -3.13
CA ASP A 64 49.30 -38.55 -4.08
C ASP A 64 48.75 -38.50 -5.50
N TYR A 65 49.44 -37.75 -6.36
CA TYR A 65 48.98 -37.49 -7.73
C TYR A 65 49.07 -38.72 -8.63
N SER A 66 50.00 -39.65 -8.37
CA SER A 66 50.12 -40.89 -9.15
C SER A 66 48.93 -41.81 -8.91
N GLN A 67 48.51 -41.96 -7.65
CA GLN A 67 47.30 -42.69 -7.28
C GLN A 67 46.05 -42.05 -7.92
N LEU A 68 45.97 -40.73 -7.93
CA LEU A 68 44.89 -40.01 -8.59
C LEU A 68 44.85 -40.30 -10.10
N LYS A 69 46.00 -40.19 -10.78
CA LYS A 69 46.12 -40.49 -12.21
C LYS A 69 45.58 -41.88 -12.55
N SER A 70 45.99 -42.90 -11.79
CA SER A 70 45.53 -44.28 -11.99
C SER A 70 44.01 -44.41 -11.81
N LYS A 71 43.42 -43.72 -10.83
CA LYS A 71 41.97 -43.76 -10.60
C LYS A 71 41.17 -43.08 -11.70
N LEU A 72 41.58 -41.88 -12.11
CA LEU A 72 40.82 -41.07 -13.08
C LEU A 72 40.67 -41.74 -14.46
N VAL A 73 41.57 -42.65 -14.84
CA VAL A 73 41.55 -43.33 -16.15
C VAL A 73 40.78 -44.66 -16.15
N GLU A 74 40.30 -45.14 -14.99
CA GLU A 74 39.50 -46.36 -14.92
C GLU A 74 38.20 -46.17 -15.73
N ASN A 75 37.86 -47.15 -16.58
CA ASN A 75 36.67 -47.13 -17.43
C ASN A 75 35.39 -47.51 -16.64
N LYS A 76 35.08 -46.74 -15.60
CA LYS A 76 33.86 -46.90 -14.80
C LYS A 76 33.42 -45.57 -14.21
N ASN A 77 32.12 -45.46 -13.93
CA ASN A 77 31.60 -44.35 -13.15
C ASN A 77 32.11 -44.45 -11.71
N GLN A 78 32.56 -43.34 -11.13
CA GLN A 78 33.18 -43.37 -9.81
C GLN A 78 33.25 -42.01 -9.13
N THR A 79 33.35 -42.07 -7.80
CA THR A 79 33.71 -40.95 -6.94
C THR A 79 35.11 -41.18 -6.38
N VAL A 80 35.99 -40.20 -6.55
CA VAL A 80 37.36 -40.19 -6.05
C VAL A 80 37.43 -39.22 -4.89
N ASN A 81 37.69 -39.75 -3.69
CA ASN A 81 37.84 -38.95 -2.47
C ASN A 81 39.32 -38.69 -2.18
N LEU A 82 39.68 -37.42 -2.00
CA LEU A 82 41.07 -37.01 -1.78
C LEU A 82 41.36 -36.80 -0.29
N ASP A 83 42.61 -37.05 0.09
CA ASP A 83 43.16 -36.51 1.33
C ASP A 83 43.36 -35.00 1.22
N LYS A 84 43.21 -34.31 2.37
CA LYS A 84 43.47 -32.87 2.47
C LYS A 84 44.97 -32.61 2.46
N THR A 85 45.57 -32.69 1.29
CA THR A 85 47.00 -32.52 1.06
C THR A 85 47.27 -31.74 -0.24
N THR A 86 48.55 -31.47 -0.53
CA THR A 86 48.98 -30.86 -1.78
C THR A 86 49.40 -31.94 -2.78
N PHE A 87 48.68 -32.01 -3.89
CA PHE A 87 48.97 -32.81 -5.07
C PHE A 87 49.83 -31.99 -6.03
N LYS A 88 51.10 -32.40 -6.17
CA LYS A 88 52.01 -31.86 -7.16
C LYS A 88 51.65 -32.40 -8.53
N VAL A 89 51.03 -31.58 -9.37
CA VAL A 89 50.66 -31.96 -10.73
C VAL A 89 51.93 -31.99 -11.59
N ASP A 90 52.15 -33.11 -12.26
CA ASP A 90 53.31 -33.35 -13.14
C ASP A 90 52.92 -33.47 -14.64
N GLY A 91 51.63 -33.38 -14.96
CA GLY A 91 51.09 -33.41 -16.31
C GLY A 91 49.58 -33.67 -16.33
N PRO A 92 48.88 -33.40 -17.44
CA PRO A 92 47.43 -33.60 -17.52
C PRO A 92 47.03 -35.07 -17.54
N VAL A 93 45.84 -35.35 -17.00
CA VAL A 93 45.15 -36.63 -17.18
C VAL A 93 44.14 -36.54 -18.30
N SER A 94 44.26 -37.41 -19.30
CA SER A 94 43.29 -37.52 -20.40
C SER A 94 42.28 -38.63 -20.11
N VAL A 95 41.00 -38.27 -19.96
CA VAL A 95 39.90 -39.21 -19.70
C VAL A 95 38.97 -39.22 -20.91
N ASN A 96 39.14 -40.20 -21.81
CA ASN A 96 38.36 -40.28 -23.06
C ASN A 96 37.15 -41.24 -22.96
N ASN A 97 37.09 -42.06 -21.92
CA ASN A 97 36.00 -42.99 -21.68
C ASN A 97 34.70 -42.24 -21.35
N LYS A 98 33.56 -42.74 -21.82
CA LYS A 98 32.22 -42.17 -21.55
C LYS A 98 31.75 -42.52 -20.14
N VAL A 99 32.37 -41.90 -19.16
CA VAL A 99 32.12 -42.12 -17.72
C VAL A 99 31.63 -40.86 -17.01
N ASP A 100 30.96 -41.07 -15.90
CA ASP A 100 30.65 -40.05 -14.90
C ASP A 100 31.68 -40.11 -13.76
N LEU A 101 32.36 -39.00 -13.52
CA LEU A 101 33.47 -38.89 -12.59
C LEU A 101 33.20 -37.77 -11.59
N GLU A 102 33.33 -38.08 -10.31
CA GLU A 102 33.25 -37.10 -9.23
C GLU A 102 34.58 -37.05 -8.47
N ILE A 103 35.21 -35.88 -8.40
CA ILE A 103 36.41 -35.63 -7.62
C ILE A 103 36.00 -34.82 -6.39
N ASN A 104 35.88 -35.51 -5.26
CA ASN A 104 35.69 -34.87 -3.97
C ASN A 104 37.04 -34.42 -3.42
N GLY A 105 37.32 -33.13 -3.63
CA GLY A 105 38.59 -32.51 -3.29
C GLY A 105 38.88 -32.49 -1.80
N ASN A 106 37.87 -32.46 -0.93
CA ASN A 106 38.04 -32.47 0.53
C ASN A 106 39.08 -31.44 1.06
N GLY A 107 39.17 -30.27 0.41
CA GLY A 107 40.13 -29.21 0.73
C GLY A 107 41.55 -29.46 0.19
N ALA A 108 41.73 -30.41 -0.72
CA ALA A 108 43.02 -30.67 -1.39
C ALA A 108 43.46 -29.48 -2.25
N VAL A 109 44.79 -29.38 -2.42
CA VAL A 109 45.44 -28.38 -3.27
C VAL A 109 46.14 -29.07 -4.44
N PHE A 110 45.77 -28.74 -5.66
CA PHE A 110 46.49 -29.08 -6.88
C PHE A 110 47.48 -27.95 -7.20
N ASP A 111 48.77 -28.20 -6.96
CA ASP A 111 49.83 -27.27 -7.34
C ASP A 111 50.35 -27.64 -8.72
N GLY A 112 50.10 -26.75 -9.69
CA GLY A 112 50.49 -26.90 -11.08
C GLY A 112 51.99 -26.94 -11.29
N GLN A 113 52.83 -26.36 -10.42
CA GLN A 113 54.29 -26.29 -10.62
C GLN A 113 54.70 -25.79 -12.01
N SER A 114 53.95 -24.84 -12.59
CA SER A 114 54.12 -24.39 -13.99
C SER A 114 53.83 -25.44 -15.08
N THR A 115 53.13 -26.54 -14.76
CA THR A 115 52.59 -27.47 -15.76
C THR A 115 51.41 -26.87 -16.54
N SER A 116 51.11 -27.46 -17.69
CA SER A 116 50.19 -26.89 -18.66
C SER A 116 48.71 -27.09 -18.34
N SER A 117 48.34 -28.14 -17.59
CA SER A 117 46.95 -28.57 -17.40
C SER A 117 46.84 -29.61 -16.26
N PHE A 118 45.64 -29.77 -15.68
CA PHE A 118 45.30 -30.84 -14.73
C PHE A 118 44.53 -31.99 -15.40
N ILE A 119 43.45 -31.70 -16.13
CA ILE A 119 42.60 -32.74 -16.73
C ILE A 119 42.04 -32.32 -18.09
N ILE A 120 42.03 -33.28 -19.03
CA ILE A 120 41.37 -33.19 -20.34
C ILE A 120 40.27 -34.26 -20.35
N PHE A 121 39.02 -33.81 -20.26
CA PHE A 121 37.87 -34.67 -20.02
C PHE A 121 36.98 -34.81 -21.26
N GLY A 122 36.96 -36.03 -21.82
CA GLY A 122 36.12 -36.49 -22.93
C GLY A 122 34.91 -37.33 -22.52
N GLY A 123 34.73 -37.58 -21.22
CA GLY A 123 33.63 -38.37 -20.65
C GLY A 123 32.28 -37.66 -20.64
N ASN A 124 31.33 -38.22 -19.88
CA ASN A 124 29.95 -37.75 -19.81
C ASN A 124 29.84 -36.58 -18.82
N ILE A 125 30.09 -36.82 -17.54
CA ILE A 125 30.00 -35.83 -16.47
C ILE A 125 31.29 -35.80 -15.67
N LEU A 126 31.87 -34.61 -15.46
CA LEU A 126 32.93 -34.37 -14.49
C LEU A 126 32.43 -33.42 -13.41
N LYS A 127 32.32 -33.91 -12.18
CA LYS A 127 32.09 -33.09 -10.99
C LYS A 127 33.41 -32.90 -10.25
N ILE A 128 33.73 -31.67 -9.88
CA ILE A 128 34.84 -31.36 -8.98
C ILE A 128 34.30 -30.44 -7.89
N ASN A 129 34.49 -30.86 -6.63
CA ASN A 129 34.04 -30.09 -5.49
C ASN A 129 35.15 -29.90 -4.44
N ASN A 130 35.15 -28.75 -3.76
CA ASN A 130 36.00 -28.49 -2.59
C ASN A 130 37.51 -28.70 -2.85
N ALA A 131 38.06 -28.09 -3.90
CA ALA A 131 39.47 -28.19 -4.27
C ALA A 131 40.08 -26.82 -4.61
N THR A 132 41.39 -26.68 -4.40
CA THR A 132 42.17 -25.50 -4.81
C THR A 132 43.11 -25.86 -5.95
N PHE A 133 43.12 -25.10 -7.03
CA PHE A 133 44.05 -25.19 -8.15
C PHE A 133 44.93 -23.96 -8.16
N LYS A 134 46.26 -24.12 -8.14
CA LYS A 134 47.18 -22.98 -8.12
C LYS A 134 48.42 -23.17 -8.99
N ASN A 135 49.04 -22.06 -9.40
CA ASN A 135 50.35 -22.02 -10.06
C ASN A 135 50.46 -22.83 -11.36
N PHE A 136 49.39 -22.86 -12.16
CA PHE A 136 49.42 -23.46 -13.50
C PHE A 136 49.96 -22.46 -14.52
N LYS A 137 50.71 -22.95 -15.50
CA LYS A 137 51.19 -22.16 -16.64
C LYS A 137 50.78 -22.83 -17.94
N THR A 138 49.63 -22.43 -18.46
CA THR A 138 48.96 -23.09 -19.56
C THR A 138 49.32 -22.47 -20.91
N GLY A 139 49.55 -23.32 -21.92
CA GLY A 139 49.83 -22.89 -23.29
C GLY A 139 48.53 -22.74 -24.10
N TYR A 140 48.24 -23.75 -24.92
CA TYR A 140 46.99 -23.89 -25.68
C TYR A 140 45.82 -24.46 -24.87
N ASN A 141 46.10 -25.20 -23.80
CA ASN A 141 45.10 -25.79 -22.92
C ASN A 141 44.85 -24.90 -21.69
N THR A 142 43.89 -25.31 -20.85
CA THR A 142 43.59 -24.71 -19.54
C THR A 142 43.85 -25.73 -18.43
N VAL A 143 43.68 -25.34 -17.16
CA VAL A 143 43.73 -26.29 -16.03
C VAL A 143 42.74 -27.44 -16.22
N ILE A 144 41.49 -27.13 -16.57
CA ILE A 144 40.41 -28.10 -16.82
C ILE A 144 39.87 -27.89 -18.24
N VAL A 145 39.89 -28.93 -19.06
CA VAL A 145 39.35 -28.92 -20.42
C VAL A 145 38.20 -29.92 -20.54
N GLY A 146 37.05 -29.47 -21.04
CA GLY A 146 35.88 -30.31 -21.36
C GLY A 146 35.63 -30.42 -22.86
N SER A 147 35.36 -31.62 -23.35
CA SER A 147 34.96 -31.88 -24.74
C SER A 147 33.53 -31.40 -25.05
N SER A 148 33.16 -31.40 -26.34
CA SER A 148 31.84 -30.96 -26.80
C SER A 148 30.67 -31.82 -26.32
N THR A 149 30.91 -33.03 -25.83
CA THR A 149 29.85 -33.89 -25.28
C THR A 149 29.86 -33.92 -23.74
N SER A 150 30.83 -33.25 -23.11
CA SER A 150 31.02 -33.33 -21.66
C SER A 150 30.16 -32.32 -20.91
N LYS A 151 29.80 -32.66 -19.68
CA LYS A 151 29.22 -31.75 -18.70
C LYS A 151 30.20 -31.56 -17.54
N LEU A 152 30.66 -30.32 -17.35
CA LEU A 152 31.53 -29.95 -16.24
C LEU A 152 30.69 -29.31 -15.14
N ILE A 153 30.86 -29.77 -13.90
CA ILE A 153 30.19 -29.23 -12.71
C ILE A 153 31.29 -28.93 -11.68
N ILE A 154 31.58 -27.66 -11.47
CA ILE A 154 32.67 -27.19 -10.61
C ILE A 154 32.05 -26.41 -9.45
N THR A 155 32.21 -26.90 -8.22
CA THR A 155 31.56 -26.32 -7.04
C THR A 155 32.54 -26.10 -5.90
N ASN A 156 32.41 -24.98 -5.17
CA ASN A 156 33.24 -24.70 -3.99
C ASN A 156 34.76 -24.84 -4.29
N CYS A 157 35.20 -24.44 -5.48
CA CYS A 157 36.59 -24.57 -5.91
C CYS A 157 37.28 -23.21 -5.98
N THR A 158 38.59 -23.22 -5.83
CA THR A 158 39.43 -22.02 -5.84
C THR A 158 40.51 -22.13 -6.91
N PHE A 159 40.68 -21.13 -7.76
CA PHE A 159 41.66 -21.06 -8.84
C PHE A 159 42.54 -19.82 -8.66
N ILE A 160 43.83 -20.01 -8.39
CA ILE A 160 44.74 -18.92 -7.99
C ILE A 160 46.04 -18.94 -8.82
N ASN A 161 46.47 -17.77 -9.29
CA ASN A 161 47.77 -17.59 -9.95
C ASN A 161 47.97 -18.53 -11.16
N SER A 162 46.91 -18.84 -11.91
CA SER A 162 47.03 -19.54 -13.18
C SER A 162 47.31 -18.55 -14.31
N ILE A 163 48.29 -18.87 -15.16
CA ILE A 163 48.71 -18.03 -16.29
C ILE A 163 48.49 -18.81 -17.59
N GLY A 164 47.58 -18.35 -18.46
CA GLY A 164 47.30 -18.95 -19.77
C GLY A 164 47.79 -18.11 -20.96
N GLN A 165 48.36 -18.75 -21.98
CA GLN A 165 48.85 -18.02 -23.16
C GLN A 165 47.75 -17.70 -24.18
N THR A 166 46.80 -18.60 -24.45
CA THR A 166 45.84 -18.41 -25.57
C THR A 166 44.36 -18.70 -25.25
N ASN A 167 44.01 -19.86 -24.68
CA ASN A 167 42.61 -20.33 -24.63
C ASN A 167 42.02 -20.44 -23.22
N GLY A 168 42.09 -19.38 -22.43
CA GLY A 168 41.73 -19.39 -21.01
C GLY A 168 42.90 -19.77 -20.11
N ALA A 169 42.80 -19.47 -18.81
CA ALA A 169 43.75 -20.01 -17.83
C ALA A 169 43.20 -21.26 -17.15
N ASN A 170 41.95 -21.21 -16.63
CA ASN A 170 41.47 -22.23 -15.71
C ASN A 170 40.51 -23.23 -16.35
N ILE A 171 39.41 -22.76 -16.96
CA ILE A 171 38.38 -23.66 -17.49
C ILE A 171 38.14 -23.37 -18.97
N ASN A 172 38.20 -24.41 -19.81
CA ASN A 172 37.76 -24.35 -21.20
C ASN A 172 36.71 -25.44 -21.43
N SER A 173 35.45 -25.03 -21.53
CA SER A 173 34.34 -25.94 -21.80
C SER A 173 33.88 -25.78 -23.24
N LYS A 174 33.92 -26.89 -24.01
CA LYS A 174 33.23 -26.99 -25.30
C LYS A 174 31.85 -27.63 -25.18
N GLY A 175 31.52 -28.13 -23.99
CA GLY A 175 30.22 -28.71 -23.61
C GLY A 175 29.49 -27.84 -22.59
N SER A 176 28.58 -28.43 -21.81
CA SER A 176 27.87 -27.69 -20.75
C SER A 176 28.76 -27.46 -19.53
N LEU A 177 28.67 -26.27 -18.92
CA LEU A 177 29.43 -25.90 -17.73
C LEU A 177 28.51 -25.37 -16.63
N THR A 178 28.65 -25.87 -15.42
CA THR A 178 28.10 -25.29 -14.20
C THR A 178 29.25 -24.93 -13.26
N VAL A 179 29.37 -23.65 -12.90
CA VAL A 179 30.30 -23.15 -11.90
C VAL A 179 29.50 -22.54 -10.76
N LYS A 180 29.72 -22.99 -9.52
CA LYS A 180 28.98 -22.50 -8.35
C LYS A 180 29.89 -22.28 -7.16
N ASN A 181 29.73 -21.15 -6.46
CA ASN A 181 30.46 -20.85 -5.22
C ASN A 181 31.99 -20.96 -5.40
N CYS A 182 32.53 -20.52 -6.53
CA CYS A 182 33.95 -20.63 -6.82
C CYS A 182 34.67 -19.29 -6.70
N LEU A 183 35.97 -19.34 -6.44
CA LEU A 183 36.88 -18.19 -6.43
C LEU A 183 37.88 -18.31 -7.57
N PHE A 184 37.99 -17.27 -8.41
CA PHE A 184 39.04 -17.09 -9.40
C PHE A 184 39.81 -15.83 -9.04
N GLU A 185 41.04 -15.99 -8.55
CA GLU A 185 41.87 -14.88 -8.06
C GLU A 185 43.24 -14.83 -8.73
N HIS A 186 43.68 -13.63 -9.13
CA HIS A 186 45.01 -13.40 -9.70
C HIS A 186 45.34 -14.28 -10.92
N ASN A 187 44.32 -14.65 -11.70
CA ASN A 187 44.53 -15.41 -12.93
C ASN A 187 44.79 -14.48 -14.11
N GLN A 188 45.66 -14.91 -15.01
CA GLN A 188 46.06 -14.16 -16.18
C GLN A 188 45.86 -14.99 -17.44
N ALA A 189 45.25 -14.43 -18.48
CA ALA A 189 45.36 -15.00 -19.82
C ALA A 189 45.23 -13.96 -20.92
N THR A 190 45.54 -14.36 -22.15
CA THR A 190 45.21 -13.56 -23.33
C THR A 190 43.70 -13.54 -23.58
N LYS A 191 43.00 -14.69 -23.47
CA LYS A 191 41.54 -14.80 -23.64
C LYS A 191 40.93 -15.60 -22.49
N GLY A 192 39.82 -15.18 -21.89
CA GLY A 192 39.11 -15.93 -20.85
C GLY A 192 39.95 -16.24 -19.62
N SER A 193 40.56 -15.24 -18.98
CA SER A 193 41.56 -15.45 -17.90
C SER A 193 41.06 -16.33 -16.75
N ALA A 194 39.76 -16.41 -16.52
CA ALA A 194 39.16 -17.44 -15.67
C ALA A 194 38.53 -18.57 -16.52
N ILE A 195 37.53 -18.22 -17.34
CA ILE A 195 36.65 -19.20 -17.98
C ILE A 195 36.52 -18.88 -19.46
N ARG A 196 36.59 -19.92 -20.29
CA ARG A 196 36.21 -19.89 -21.69
C ARG A 196 35.15 -20.93 -21.98
N ILE A 197 34.05 -20.52 -22.62
CA ILE A 197 32.95 -21.40 -23.03
C ILE A 197 32.76 -21.27 -24.54
N VAL A 198 32.91 -22.40 -25.23
CA VAL A 198 32.72 -22.51 -26.68
C VAL A 198 31.41 -23.24 -26.96
N GLY A 199 30.52 -22.58 -27.67
CA GLY A 199 29.17 -22.99 -27.94
C GLY A 199 29.08 -24.21 -28.84
N ASN A 200 28.07 -25.02 -28.53
CA ASN A 200 27.72 -26.27 -29.18
C ASN A 200 26.20 -26.54 -29.02
N ASN A 201 25.39 -25.47 -28.94
CA ASN A 201 23.95 -25.51 -28.63
C ASN A 201 23.61 -26.07 -27.23
N GLN A 202 24.48 -25.85 -26.24
CA GLN A 202 24.24 -26.23 -24.85
C GLN A 202 23.98 -25.02 -23.94
N LYS A 203 23.70 -25.32 -22.66
CA LYS A 203 23.47 -24.33 -21.62
C LYS A 203 24.57 -24.36 -20.58
N SER A 204 25.03 -23.19 -20.16
CA SER A 204 26.02 -23.05 -19.10
C SER A 204 25.59 -22.03 -18.03
N THR A 205 25.98 -22.27 -16.78
CA THR A 205 25.64 -21.43 -15.63
C THR A 205 26.87 -21.12 -14.79
N ILE A 206 26.99 -19.87 -14.36
CA ILE A 206 28.01 -19.38 -13.43
C ILE A 206 27.27 -18.64 -12.33
N GLU A 207 27.36 -19.16 -11.11
CA GLU A 207 26.54 -18.69 -9.98
C GLU A 207 27.38 -18.47 -8.73
N ASN A 208 27.04 -17.44 -7.95
CA ASN A 208 27.58 -17.21 -6.60
C ASN A 208 29.11 -17.21 -6.55
N SER A 209 29.78 -16.77 -7.62
CA SER A 209 31.22 -16.92 -7.77
C SER A 209 31.92 -15.56 -7.77
N ILE A 210 33.19 -15.56 -7.37
CA ILE A 210 34.00 -14.34 -7.22
C ILE A 210 35.15 -14.39 -8.23
N PHE A 211 35.26 -13.34 -9.03
CA PHE A 211 36.36 -13.10 -9.96
C PHE A 211 37.11 -11.86 -9.46
N LYS A 212 38.28 -12.08 -8.85
CA LYS A 212 39.03 -11.03 -8.16
C LYS A 212 40.43 -10.85 -8.73
N ASN A 213 40.81 -9.61 -9.02
CA ASN A 213 42.16 -9.24 -9.46
C ASN A 213 42.68 -10.10 -10.64
N ASN A 214 41.77 -10.57 -11.51
CA ASN A 214 42.16 -11.28 -12.71
C ASN A 214 42.58 -10.27 -13.77
N TYR A 215 43.59 -10.64 -14.55
CA TYR A 215 44.21 -9.77 -15.53
C TYR A 215 44.07 -10.35 -16.93
N VAL A 216 43.65 -9.52 -17.87
CA VAL A 216 43.63 -9.87 -19.28
C VAL A 216 44.70 -9.06 -20.00
N ALA A 217 45.59 -9.75 -20.72
CA ALA A 217 46.78 -9.12 -21.31
C ALA A 217 46.46 -8.15 -22.46
N THR A 218 45.30 -8.28 -23.08
CA THR A 218 44.88 -7.41 -24.18
C THR A 218 43.53 -6.77 -23.88
N GLU A 219 43.38 -5.51 -24.28
CA GLU A 219 42.16 -4.71 -24.05
C GLU A 219 40.92 -5.26 -24.78
N LYS A 220 41.11 -6.24 -25.69
CA LYS A 220 40.05 -6.87 -26.49
C LYS A 220 39.46 -8.14 -25.87
N GLU A 221 39.99 -8.58 -24.75
CA GLU A 221 39.69 -9.91 -24.24
C GLU A 221 39.14 -9.83 -22.82
N SER A 222 38.66 -10.96 -22.30
CA SER A 222 37.82 -11.00 -21.10
C SER A 222 38.26 -11.98 -20.02
N VAL A 223 37.75 -11.78 -18.80
CA VAL A 223 37.86 -12.77 -17.70
C VAL A 223 36.99 -13.99 -18.00
N ILE A 224 35.77 -13.77 -18.52
CA ILE A 224 34.85 -14.79 -18.99
C ILE A 224 34.58 -14.58 -20.49
N GLU A 225 35.10 -15.52 -21.29
CA GLU A 225 34.98 -15.50 -22.75
C GLU A 225 33.90 -16.48 -23.21
N LEU A 226 32.90 -15.98 -23.94
CA LEU A 226 31.77 -16.74 -24.46
C LEU A 226 31.73 -16.62 -25.98
N THR A 227 31.76 -17.76 -26.68
CA THR A 227 31.76 -17.75 -28.15
C THR A 227 30.90 -18.88 -28.71
N GLY A 228 30.19 -18.65 -29.83
CA GLY A 228 29.41 -19.66 -30.53
C GLY A 228 28.00 -19.85 -29.96
N ILE A 229 27.11 -20.52 -30.71
CA ILE A 229 25.70 -20.64 -30.36
C ILE A 229 25.52 -21.43 -29.05
N GLN A 230 25.03 -20.76 -28.00
CA GLN A 230 24.75 -21.32 -26.68
C GLN A 230 23.95 -20.35 -25.80
N ASP A 231 23.37 -20.86 -24.71
CA ASP A 231 22.79 -20.05 -23.65
C ASP A 231 23.70 -20.02 -22.42
N VAL A 232 24.00 -18.83 -21.90
CA VAL A 232 24.82 -18.65 -20.70
C VAL A 232 24.10 -17.78 -19.69
N THR A 233 24.03 -18.22 -18.43
CA THR A 233 23.54 -17.43 -17.31
C THR A 233 24.67 -17.16 -16.32
N ILE A 234 24.90 -15.89 -16.01
CA ILE A 234 25.86 -15.41 -15.00
C ILE A 234 25.06 -14.69 -13.94
N ASN A 235 24.94 -15.29 -12.76
CA ASN A 235 24.04 -14.81 -11.71
C ASN A 235 24.73 -14.69 -10.36
N ASN A 236 24.45 -13.61 -9.63
CA ASN A 236 24.92 -13.40 -8.26
C ASN A 236 26.45 -13.56 -8.11
N CYS A 237 27.21 -13.11 -9.10
CA CYS A 237 28.66 -13.12 -9.08
C CYS A 237 29.25 -11.75 -8.74
N THR A 238 30.48 -11.74 -8.25
CA THR A 238 31.24 -10.51 -7.97
C THR A 238 32.49 -10.44 -8.84
N PHE A 239 32.65 -9.35 -9.57
CA PHE A 239 33.85 -9.00 -10.33
C PHE A 239 34.54 -7.82 -9.62
N ASP A 240 35.70 -8.06 -9.01
CA ASP A 240 36.36 -7.09 -8.14
C ASP A 240 37.82 -6.87 -8.54
N GLY A 241 38.18 -5.64 -8.91
CA GLY A 241 39.57 -5.29 -9.24
C GLY A 241 40.13 -5.98 -10.49
N ASN A 242 39.28 -6.57 -11.34
CA ASN A 242 39.74 -7.17 -12.59
C ASN A 242 40.21 -6.08 -13.57
N THR A 243 41.22 -6.41 -14.38
CA THR A 243 41.75 -5.53 -15.43
C THR A 243 41.46 -6.14 -16.80
N GLY A 244 40.92 -5.33 -17.71
CA GLY A 244 40.33 -5.82 -18.96
C GLY A 244 38.83 -6.08 -18.82
N ARG A 245 38.19 -6.65 -19.85
CA ARG A 245 36.73 -6.89 -19.82
C ARG A 245 36.43 -7.99 -18.83
N SER A 246 35.35 -7.85 -18.07
CA SER A 246 34.84 -8.94 -17.24
C SER A 246 34.21 -10.02 -18.10
N ILE A 247 33.39 -9.64 -19.08
CA ILE A 247 32.63 -10.58 -19.90
C ILE A 247 32.69 -10.15 -21.37
N HIS A 248 32.94 -11.10 -22.26
CA HIS A 248 32.84 -10.91 -23.71
C HIS A 248 31.99 -12.03 -24.31
N ALA A 249 30.99 -11.65 -25.09
CA ALA A 249 30.12 -12.55 -25.83
C ALA A 249 30.23 -12.31 -27.35
N TYR A 250 30.45 -13.39 -28.11
CA TYR A 250 30.67 -13.38 -29.54
C TYR A 250 29.96 -14.54 -30.28
N GLN A 251 29.53 -14.37 -31.54
CA GLN A 251 28.96 -15.41 -32.41
C GLN A 251 27.69 -16.07 -31.86
N ASP A 252 26.60 -15.30 -31.82
CA ASP A 252 25.23 -15.76 -31.52
C ASP A 252 25.03 -16.37 -30.12
N VAL A 253 25.95 -16.11 -29.18
CA VAL A 253 25.74 -16.43 -27.76
C VAL A 253 24.54 -15.65 -27.23
N THR A 254 23.69 -16.31 -26.46
CA THR A 254 22.64 -15.67 -25.67
C THR A 254 23.04 -15.62 -24.19
N THR A 255 23.35 -14.44 -23.68
CA THR A 255 23.88 -14.23 -22.32
C THR A 255 22.88 -13.50 -21.43
N LYS A 256 22.61 -14.05 -20.24
CA LYS A 256 21.87 -13.39 -19.17
C LYS A 256 22.81 -13.08 -18.00
N ILE A 257 22.88 -11.81 -17.62
CA ILE A 257 23.75 -11.30 -16.56
C ILE A 257 22.86 -10.67 -15.50
N THR A 258 22.64 -11.37 -14.37
CA THR A 258 21.67 -10.95 -13.35
C THR A 258 22.23 -10.88 -11.94
N ASN A 259 21.85 -9.86 -11.18
CA ASN A 259 22.18 -9.75 -9.75
C ASN A 259 23.69 -9.76 -9.45
N ASN A 260 24.53 -9.33 -10.39
CA ASN A 260 25.98 -9.31 -10.22
C ASN A 260 26.46 -7.96 -9.69
N THR A 261 27.65 -7.97 -9.07
CA THR A 261 28.37 -6.75 -8.68
C THR A 261 29.68 -6.65 -9.45
N PHE A 262 29.87 -5.53 -10.13
CA PHE A 262 31.09 -5.15 -10.84
C PHE A 262 31.71 -3.96 -10.11
N LYS A 263 32.87 -4.13 -9.48
CA LYS A 263 33.44 -3.09 -8.62
C LYS A 263 34.96 -2.95 -8.67
N ASN A 264 35.43 -1.76 -8.30
CA ASN A 264 36.84 -1.42 -8.13
C ASN A 264 37.70 -1.65 -9.39
N MET A 265 37.10 -1.57 -10.58
CA MET A 265 37.81 -1.74 -11.84
C MET A 265 38.33 -0.38 -12.31
N ASN A 266 39.56 -0.08 -11.92
CA ASN A 266 40.19 1.23 -12.16
C ASN A 266 41.39 1.05 -13.09
N THR A 267 41.21 1.39 -14.37
CA THR A 267 42.21 1.09 -15.41
C THR A 267 42.60 2.34 -16.22
N THR A 268 43.89 2.46 -16.50
CA THR A 268 44.43 3.41 -17.48
C THR A 268 44.83 2.66 -18.74
N TYR A 269 44.21 3.00 -19.85
CA TYR A 269 44.43 2.39 -21.15
C TYR A 269 45.41 3.23 -21.97
N SER A 270 46.27 2.54 -22.72
CA SER A 270 47.26 3.18 -23.60
C SER A 270 46.67 3.59 -24.95
N ASN A 271 45.53 3.01 -25.31
CA ASN A 271 44.86 3.19 -26.60
C ASN A 271 43.38 3.56 -26.42
N THR A 272 42.64 3.57 -27.53
CA THR A 272 41.19 3.78 -27.50
C THR A 272 40.50 2.67 -26.72
N LEU A 273 39.75 3.04 -25.69
CA LEU A 273 38.90 2.13 -24.94
C LEU A 273 37.57 1.89 -25.68
N GLN A 274 37.31 0.64 -26.07
CA GLN A 274 36.03 0.21 -26.65
C GLN A 274 35.03 -0.27 -25.58
N ALA A 275 35.48 -1.12 -24.65
CA ALA A 275 34.71 -1.58 -23.51
C ALA A 275 35.67 -1.97 -22.38
N SER A 276 35.36 -1.59 -21.15
CA SER A 276 36.13 -1.92 -19.96
C SER A 276 35.53 -3.06 -19.15
N VAL A 277 34.21 -3.31 -19.25
CA VAL A 277 33.54 -4.32 -18.42
C VAL A 277 32.86 -5.38 -19.25
N ILE A 278 32.04 -4.98 -20.22
CA ILE A 278 31.21 -5.90 -20.99
C ILE A 278 31.33 -5.61 -22.47
N ASP A 279 31.57 -6.64 -23.26
CA ASP A 279 31.56 -6.58 -24.72
C ASP A 279 30.55 -7.59 -25.29
N ASN A 280 29.62 -7.10 -26.10
CA ASN A 280 28.62 -7.90 -26.81
C ASN A 280 28.76 -7.62 -28.31
N TYR A 281 29.37 -8.55 -29.04
CA TYR A 281 29.63 -8.40 -30.46
C TYR A 281 28.97 -9.57 -31.21
N GLU A 282 28.06 -9.32 -32.14
CA GLU A 282 27.34 -10.37 -32.89
C GLU A 282 26.60 -11.36 -31.96
N ALA A 283 26.03 -10.89 -30.85
CA ALA A 283 25.44 -11.73 -29.80
C ALA A 283 24.22 -11.08 -29.13
N LYS A 284 23.48 -11.84 -28.29
CA LYS A 284 22.32 -11.37 -27.53
C LYS A 284 22.68 -11.27 -26.06
N MET A 285 22.41 -10.12 -25.44
CA MET A 285 22.75 -9.91 -24.03
C MET A 285 21.63 -9.21 -23.25
N TYR A 286 21.36 -9.75 -22.07
CA TYR A 286 20.32 -9.30 -21.15
C TYR A 286 20.94 -9.03 -19.78
N ILE A 287 21.01 -7.77 -19.37
CA ILE A 287 21.72 -7.31 -18.17
C ILE A 287 20.70 -6.72 -17.20
N TYR A 288 20.41 -7.46 -16.12
CA TYR A 288 19.36 -7.08 -15.17
C TYR A 288 19.81 -7.04 -13.70
N ASN A 289 19.34 -6.05 -12.94
CA ASN A 289 19.53 -6.00 -11.48
C ASN A 289 21.00 -6.03 -11.03
N ASN A 290 21.93 -5.50 -11.83
CA ASN A 290 23.35 -5.49 -11.48
C ASN A 290 23.76 -4.16 -10.86
N LEU A 291 24.82 -4.21 -10.05
CA LEU A 291 25.51 -3.05 -9.48
C LEU A 291 26.86 -2.86 -10.16
N PHE A 292 27.11 -1.67 -10.68
CA PHE A 292 28.41 -1.21 -11.17
C PHE A 292 28.88 -0.09 -10.24
N GLU A 293 29.95 -0.30 -9.48
CA GLU A 293 30.41 0.63 -8.45
C GLU A 293 31.90 0.92 -8.54
N ASN A 294 32.29 2.19 -8.39
CA ASN A 294 33.69 2.59 -8.24
C ASN A 294 34.57 2.09 -9.40
N ILE A 295 34.18 2.49 -10.62
CA ILE A 295 34.86 2.11 -11.86
C ILE A 295 35.40 3.39 -12.48
N THR A 296 36.73 3.45 -12.66
CA THR A 296 37.41 4.58 -13.28
C THR A 296 38.14 4.12 -14.54
N ASN A 297 37.81 4.75 -15.67
CA ASN A 297 38.49 4.51 -16.93
C ASN A 297 39.19 5.77 -17.42
N THR A 298 40.50 5.65 -17.59
CA THR A 298 41.34 6.70 -18.17
C THR A 298 41.88 6.24 -19.51
N ALA A 299 41.65 6.97 -20.60
CA ALA A 299 42.14 6.57 -21.93
C ALA A 299 42.34 7.77 -22.86
N PRO A 300 43.22 7.69 -23.88
CA PRO A 300 43.31 8.67 -24.96
C PRO A 300 41.99 8.99 -25.67
N ARG A 301 41.12 7.98 -25.79
CA ARG A 301 39.77 8.08 -26.36
C ARG A 301 38.89 7.01 -25.73
N ILE A 302 37.63 7.33 -25.47
CA ILE A 302 36.65 6.36 -24.94
C ILE A 302 35.46 6.28 -25.90
N GLY A 303 35.18 5.07 -26.39
CA GLY A 303 34.02 4.76 -27.23
C GLY A 303 33.32 3.50 -26.75
N GLY A 304 32.34 3.63 -25.86
CA GLY A 304 31.61 2.54 -25.20
C GLY A 304 31.87 2.44 -23.70
N GLY A 305 33.02 2.94 -23.24
CA GLY A 305 33.37 3.08 -21.83
C GLY A 305 33.22 1.78 -21.04
N LEU A 306 32.07 1.52 -20.41
CA LEU A 306 31.79 0.26 -19.71
C LEU A 306 31.33 -0.85 -20.65
N ILE A 307 30.42 -0.56 -21.56
CA ILE A 307 29.69 -1.56 -22.36
C ILE A 307 29.74 -1.22 -23.86
N TYR A 308 30.17 -2.20 -24.65
CA TYR A 308 30.05 -2.17 -26.10
C TYR A 308 28.99 -3.18 -26.57
N ASN A 309 28.12 -2.74 -27.50
CA ASN A 309 27.10 -3.58 -28.10
C ASN A 309 27.05 -3.38 -29.61
N GLU A 310 27.21 -4.46 -30.37
CA GLU A 310 27.17 -4.43 -31.82
C GLU A 310 26.50 -5.67 -32.44
N ILE A 311 25.67 -5.44 -33.47
CA ILE A 311 25.01 -6.49 -34.30
C ILE A 311 24.30 -7.51 -33.40
N GLY A 312 23.30 -7.07 -32.64
CA GLY A 312 22.68 -7.93 -31.63
C GLY A 312 21.41 -7.37 -31.00
N LYS A 313 20.82 -8.16 -30.11
CA LYS A 313 19.75 -7.71 -29.21
C LYS A 313 20.35 -7.46 -27.84
N PHE A 314 20.09 -6.28 -27.28
CA PHE A 314 20.63 -5.87 -26.00
C PHE A 314 19.55 -5.30 -25.09
N GLU A 315 19.55 -5.71 -23.83
CA GLU A 315 18.69 -5.14 -22.80
C GLU A 315 19.50 -4.80 -21.55
N LEU A 316 19.34 -3.58 -21.04
CA LEU A 316 19.92 -3.09 -19.80
C LEU A 316 18.79 -2.58 -18.93
N ILE A 317 18.35 -3.38 -17.95
CA ILE A 317 17.15 -3.09 -17.18
C ILE A 317 17.41 -3.16 -15.67
N ASN A 318 16.95 -2.16 -14.91
CA ASN A 318 17.02 -2.14 -13.46
C ASN A 318 18.44 -2.28 -12.88
N ASN A 319 19.44 -1.67 -13.52
CA ASN A 319 20.83 -1.66 -13.03
C ASN A 319 21.17 -0.33 -12.36
N THR A 320 22.12 -0.39 -11.43
CA THR A 320 22.66 0.80 -10.74
C THR A 320 24.11 1.00 -11.13
N PHE A 321 24.45 2.19 -11.61
CA PHE A 321 25.81 2.63 -11.87
C PHE A 321 26.13 3.79 -10.93
N THR A 322 27.10 3.61 -10.03
CA THR A 322 27.48 4.63 -9.04
C THR A 322 28.98 4.80 -8.95
N LYS A 323 29.43 6.05 -8.75
CA LYS A 323 30.86 6.41 -8.70
C LYS A 323 31.59 5.95 -9.97
N ILE A 324 30.97 6.18 -11.13
CA ILE A 324 31.59 5.86 -12.42
C ILE A 324 32.36 7.08 -12.90
N LYS A 325 33.64 6.91 -13.23
CA LYS A 325 34.50 8.01 -13.66
C LYS A 325 35.15 7.76 -15.01
N PHE A 326 35.07 8.74 -15.90
CA PHE A 326 35.76 8.74 -17.19
C PHE A 326 36.71 9.92 -17.30
N VAL A 327 37.95 9.65 -17.71
CA VAL A 327 38.98 10.66 -17.96
C VAL A 327 39.57 10.44 -19.34
N VAL A 328 39.31 11.35 -20.27
CA VAL A 328 39.93 11.34 -21.61
C VAL A 328 41.17 12.22 -21.58
N THR A 329 42.34 11.63 -21.79
CA THR A 329 43.66 12.29 -21.58
C THR A 329 44.15 13.09 -22.78
N ASN A 330 43.77 12.70 -24.00
CA ASN A 330 44.10 13.45 -25.21
C ASN A 330 42.99 14.46 -25.56
N ASN A 331 43.27 15.37 -26.50
CA ASN A 331 42.26 16.26 -27.08
C ASN A 331 41.29 15.47 -27.98
N ASN A 332 40.55 14.52 -27.39
CA ASN A 332 39.64 13.61 -28.06
C ASN A 332 38.34 13.44 -27.25
N ARG A 333 37.41 12.65 -27.79
CA ARG A 333 36.05 12.54 -27.28
C ARG A 333 35.82 11.38 -26.32
N LEU A 334 34.89 11.59 -25.39
CA LEU A 334 34.10 10.54 -24.76
C LEU A 334 32.86 10.32 -25.63
N ALA A 335 32.57 9.08 -26.01
CA ALA A 335 31.37 8.74 -26.75
C ALA A 335 30.72 7.50 -26.12
N GLY A 336 29.59 7.70 -25.44
CA GLY A 336 28.87 6.65 -24.72
C GLY A 336 29.70 6.09 -23.56
N GLY A 337 29.74 6.77 -22.42
CA GLY A 337 30.51 6.31 -21.26
C GLY A 337 30.00 4.99 -20.70
N ILE A 338 28.69 4.76 -20.69
CA ILE A 338 28.11 3.50 -20.25
C ILE A 338 27.94 2.54 -21.41
N LEU A 339 27.33 3.00 -22.51
CA LEU A 339 26.97 2.15 -23.64
C LEU A 339 27.31 2.82 -24.97
N TRP A 340 28.02 2.08 -25.81
CA TRP A 340 28.05 2.28 -27.25
C TRP A 340 27.20 1.22 -27.94
N ASN A 341 26.10 1.66 -28.56
CA ASN A 341 25.22 0.81 -29.33
C ASN A 341 25.47 1.03 -30.83
N ARG A 342 25.92 -0.01 -31.54
CA ARG A 342 26.19 0.04 -32.98
C ARG A 342 25.39 -1.01 -33.75
N ASN A 343 24.67 -0.61 -34.79
CA ASN A 343 23.96 -1.55 -35.68
C ASN A 343 23.13 -2.62 -34.95
N ALA A 344 22.53 -2.22 -33.83
CA ALA A 344 21.88 -3.13 -32.90
C ALA A 344 20.65 -2.47 -32.30
N THR A 345 19.74 -3.30 -31.79
CA THR A 345 18.58 -2.84 -31.03
C THR A 345 18.87 -2.99 -29.54
N ALA A 346 18.87 -1.86 -28.84
CA ALA A 346 19.09 -1.79 -27.40
C ALA A 346 17.87 -1.23 -26.67
N THR A 347 17.48 -1.87 -25.57
CA THR A 347 16.41 -1.42 -24.67
C THR A 347 16.98 -1.12 -23.29
N ILE A 348 16.84 0.13 -22.84
CA ILE A 348 17.44 0.66 -21.62
C ILE A 348 16.34 1.20 -20.72
N ASN A 349 16.09 0.52 -19.59
CA ASN A 349 14.91 0.80 -18.77
C ASN A 349 15.15 0.69 -17.25
N HIS A 350 14.61 1.65 -16.46
CA HIS A 350 14.70 1.62 -14.98
C HIS A 350 16.13 1.61 -14.41
N ASN A 351 17.12 2.18 -15.10
CA ASN A 351 18.50 2.23 -14.59
C ASN A 351 18.82 3.58 -13.94
N THR A 352 19.80 3.59 -13.04
CA THR A 352 20.39 4.80 -12.45
C THR A 352 21.84 4.96 -12.88
N PHE A 353 22.22 6.18 -13.24
CA PHE A 353 23.55 6.52 -13.73
C PHE A 353 24.12 7.69 -12.94
N ASP A 354 25.16 7.44 -12.16
CA ASP A 354 25.97 8.42 -11.44
C ASP A 354 27.40 8.42 -12.03
N ILE A 355 27.69 9.47 -12.82
CA ILE A 355 28.86 9.55 -13.72
C ILE A 355 29.61 10.87 -13.54
N ASP A 356 30.93 10.78 -13.35
CA ASP A 356 31.89 11.88 -13.47
C ASP A 356 32.66 11.77 -14.79
N ALA A 357 32.50 12.72 -15.70
CA ALA A 357 33.18 12.68 -17.00
C ALA A 357 34.03 13.93 -17.27
N THR A 358 35.32 13.72 -17.52
CA THR A 358 36.26 14.75 -17.97
C THR A 358 36.82 14.42 -19.34
N CYS A 359 36.58 15.26 -20.35
CA CYS A 359 37.04 15.02 -21.72
C CYS A 359 37.21 16.30 -22.56
N ASN A 360 37.76 16.19 -23.78
CA ASN A 360 37.80 17.32 -24.70
C ASN A 360 36.42 17.57 -25.32
N ASP A 361 35.83 16.54 -25.92
CA ASP A 361 34.48 16.57 -26.47
C ASP A 361 33.64 15.45 -25.86
N MET A 362 32.34 15.67 -25.68
CA MET A 362 31.42 14.67 -25.13
C MET A 362 30.28 14.40 -26.09
N HIS A 363 30.21 13.16 -26.58
CA HIS A 363 29.13 12.67 -27.41
C HIS A 363 28.33 11.63 -26.63
N GLY A 364 27.41 12.10 -25.77
CA GLY A 364 26.63 11.22 -24.91
C GLY A 364 27.47 10.72 -23.74
N GLY A 365 27.38 11.40 -22.60
CA GLY A 365 28.12 11.00 -21.39
C GLY A 365 27.74 9.60 -20.91
N ALA A 366 26.49 9.18 -21.10
CA ALA A 366 26.05 7.82 -20.86
C ALA A 366 26.02 6.99 -22.15
N PHE A 367 25.30 7.44 -23.19
CA PHE A 367 24.97 6.59 -24.35
C PHE A 367 25.34 7.22 -25.69
N TYR A 368 25.94 6.39 -26.55
CA TYR A 368 26.15 6.70 -27.96
C TYR A 368 25.42 5.67 -28.82
N ASN A 369 24.50 6.13 -29.67
CA ASN A 369 23.78 5.27 -30.62
C ASN A 369 24.24 5.56 -32.05
N ASN A 370 24.82 4.56 -32.71
CA ASN A 370 25.34 4.64 -34.07
C ASN A 370 24.69 3.60 -34.96
N ILE A 371 24.05 4.05 -36.04
CA ILE A 371 23.34 3.22 -37.03
C ILE A 371 22.39 2.17 -36.42
N GLY A 372 21.95 2.38 -35.17
CA GLY A 372 21.19 1.42 -34.38
C GLY A 372 19.84 1.97 -33.93
N VAL A 373 19.10 1.12 -33.21
CA VAL A 373 17.84 1.48 -32.56
C VAL A 373 18.06 1.47 -31.05
N LEU A 374 17.83 2.61 -30.40
CA LEU A 374 17.97 2.75 -28.96
C LEU A 374 16.62 3.14 -28.35
N ASN A 375 16.11 2.33 -27.42
CA ASN A 375 14.91 2.59 -26.64
C ASN A 375 15.32 2.96 -25.20
N VAL A 376 15.00 4.15 -24.72
CA VAL A 376 15.47 4.66 -23.41
C VAL A 376 14.30 5.25 -22.62
N THR A 377 13.87 4.59 -21.55
CA THR A 377 12.72 5.01 -20.72
C THR A 377 12.94 4.73 -19.25
N ASN A 378 12.35 5.51 -18.34
CA ASN A 378 12.39 5.29 -16.89
C ASN A 378 13.79 5.31 -16.27
N ASN A 379 14.78 5.99 -16.86
CA ASN A 379 16.13 6.05 -16.30
C ASN A 379 16.40 7.37 -15.56
N SER A 380 17.34 7.37 -14.62
CA SER A 380 17.83 8.58 -13.93
C SER A 380 19.30 8.83 -14.25
N PHE A 381 19.63 10.06 -14.63
CA PHE A 381 20.98 10.50 -14.98
C PHE A 381 21.45 11.61 -14.03
N ASP A 382 22.42 11.31 -13.17
CA ASP A 382 23.27 12.26 -12.44
C ASP A 382 24.66 12.23 -13.09
N ILE A 383 24.97 13.28 -13.85
CA ILE A 383 26.20 13.33 -14.64
C ILE A 383 26.90 14.66 -14.41
N ASN A 384 28.09 14.60 -13.84
CA ASN A 384 29.00 15.73 -13.75
C ASN A 384 29.81 15.84 -15.04
N VAL A 385 29.56 16.92 -15.79
CA VAL A 385 30.09 17.15 -17.13
C VAL A 385 31.20 18.20 -17.08
N ASN A 386 32.45 17.77 -17.27
CA ASN A 386 33.63 18.63 -17.38
C ASN A 386 34.27 18.49 -18.77
N VAL A 387 33.86 19.34 -19.70
CA VAL A 387 34.22 19.25 -21.12
C VAL A 387 35.04 20.48 -21.52
N LYS A 388 36.19 20.28 -22.16
CA LYS A 388 37.06 21.42 -22.56
C LYS A 388 36.55 22.16 -23.79
N ASN A 389 35.94 21.46 -24.74
CA ASN A 389 35.53 22.00 -26.03
C ASN A 389 34.02 21.81 -26.29
N GLU A 390 33.57 20.70 -26.87
CA GLU A 390 32.17 20.53 -27.30
C GLU A 390 31.38 19.54 -26.44
N LEU A 391 30.26 19.98 -25.87
CA LEU A 391 29.23 19.14 -25.26
C LEU A 391 28.11 18.84 -26.26
N GLY A 392 28.20 17.66 -26.86
CA GLY A 392 27.24 17.11 -27.79
C GLY A 392 26.16 16.24 -27.13
N GLY A 393 25.63 16.57 -25.96
CA GLY A 393 24.64 15.75 -25.25
C GLY A 393 25.24 15.10 -24.01
N GLY A 394 24.84 15.59 -22.83
CA GLY A 394 25.37 15.13 -21.55
C GLY A 394 24.99 13.69 -21.21
N ALA A 395 23.82 13.22 -21.62
CA ALA A 395 23.40 11.83 -21.45
C ALA A 395 23.49 11.03 -22.74
N ILE A 396 22.81 11.48 -23.80
CA ILE A 396 22.58 10.67 -25.01
C ILE A 396 23.05 11.41 -26.26
N TYR A 397 23.74 10.69 -27.13
CA TYR A 397 24.04 11.11 -28.50
C TYR A 397 23.45 10.10 -29.49
N ASN A 398 22.46 10.54 -30.28
CA ASN A 398 21.88 9.76 -31.37
C ASN A 398 22.48 10.18 -32.71
N ASP A 399 23.27 9.32 -33.32
CA ASP A 399 24.18 9.67 -34.42
C ASP A 399 23.53 9.58 -35.81
N TYR A 400 24.19 10.21 -36.77
CA TYR A 400 23.97 10.04 -38.20
C TYR A 400 25.32 9.70 -38.82
N ASP A 401 25.44 8.48 -39.36
CA ASP A 401 26.62 8.07 -40.09
C ASP A 401 26.54 8.65 -41.51
N SER A 402 27.27 9.74 -41.74
CA SER A 402 27.29 10.43 -43.03
C SER A 402 27.96 9.61 -44.13
N ASN A 403 28.88 8.69 -43.78
CA ASN A 403 29.59 7.87 -44.76
C ASN A 403 28.69 6.77 -45.29
N ALA A 404 27.93 6.12 -44.39
CA ALA A 404 26.94 5.11 -44.76
C ALA A 404 25.60 5.72 -45.20
N ASN A 405 25.39 7.02 -44.96
CA ASN A 405 24.11 7.71 -45.08
C ASN A 405 22.97 7.04 -44.26
N ILE A 406 23.29 6.58 -43.04
CA ILE A 406 22.35 5.88 -42.16
C ILE A 406 22.07 6.71 -40.91
N LYS A 407 20.79 6.99 -40.66
CA LYS A 407 20.33 7.68 -39.44
C LYS A 407 19.96 6.68 -38.36
N SER A 408 20.55 6.83 -37.18
CA SER A 408 20.19 6.06 -35.99
C SER A 408 18.80 6.45 -35.50
N LYS A 409 18.07 5.52 -34.89
CA LYS A 409 16.73 5.77 -34.32
C LYS A 409 16.80 5.78 -32.80
N LEU A 410 16.33 6.86 -32.18
CA LEU A 410 16.16 6.97 -30.74
C LEU A 410 14.68 7.03 -30.41
N TYR A 411 14.22 6.09 -29.59
CA TYR A 411 12.92 6.12 -28.95
C TYR A 411 13.14 6.44 -27.48
N TYR A 412 12.65 7.56 -26.99
CA TYR A 412 12.85 7.97 -25.60
C TYR A 412 11.54 8.43 -24.94
N GLY A 413 11.49 8.34 -23.61
CA GLY A 413 10.31 8.73 -22.81
C GLY A 413 10.72 9.20 -21.42
N ASP A 414 9.99 8.76 -20.40
CA ASP A 414 10.08 9.09 -18.96
C ASP A 414 11.48 8.94 -18.33
N ASN A 415 12.47 9.75 -18.73
CA ASN A 415 13.81 9.76 -18.13
C ASN A 415 14.02 11.06 -17.33
N SER A 416 14.69 10.94 -16.18
CA SER A 416 15.10 12.10 -15.37
C SER A 416 16.51 12.52 -15.76
N PHE A 417 16.64 13.74 -16.26
CA PHE A 417 17.92 14.38 -16.62
C PHE A 417 18.31 15.51 -15.65
N ASP A 418 17.54 15.72 -14.59
CA ASP A 418 17.71 16.85 -13.66
C ASP A 418 19.04 16.81 -12.89
N GLY A 419 19.65 15.62 -12.80
CA GLY A 419 20.95 15.43 -12.17
C GLY A 419 22.14 15.81 -13.06
N ILE A 420 21.95 16.20 -14.33
CA ILE A 420 23.08 16.57 -15.19
C ILE A 420 23.60 17.96 -14.82
N LYS A 421 24.83 18.00 -14.30
CA LYS A 421 25.52 19.21 -13.84
C LYS A 421 26.68 19.54 -14.78
N ILE A 422 26.59 20.67 -15.47
CA ILE A 422 27.67 21.16 -16.35
C ILE A 422 28.64 21.97 -15.51
N ILE A 423 29.81 21.39 -15.23
CA ILE A 423 30.91 22.04 -14.52
C ILE A 423 31.67 22.96 -15.47
N ASN A 424 31.97 22.47 -16.67
CA ASN A 424 32.66 23.23 -17.72
C ASN A 424 32.26 22.71 -19.11
N ALA A 425 32.08 23.62 -20.07
CA ALA A 425 31.91 23.35 -21.49
C ALA A 425 32.07 24.64 -22.28
N LYS A 426 33.02 24.71 -23.21
CA LYS A 426 33.20 25.90 -24.08
C LYS A 426 32.00 26.07 -25.02
N THR A 427 31.58 24.99 -25.66
CA THR A 427 30.45 24.96 -26.59
C THR A 427 29.44 23.92 -26.13
N ILE A 428 28.20 24.35 -25.88
CA ILE A 428 27.10 23.46 -25.49
C ILE A 428 26.13 23.32 -26.66
N LEU A 429 26.13 22.17 -27.31
CA LEU A 429 25.20 21.90 -28.40
C LEU A 429 23.90 21.25 -27.92
N ASN A 430 23.97 20.42 -26.87
CA ASN A 430 22.80 19.99 -26.13
C ASN A 430 23.20 19.52 -24.72
N LYS A 431 22.42 19.87 -23.70
CA LYS A 431 22.72 19.50 -22.31
C LYS A 431 22.37 18.03 -22.00
N THR A 432 21.32 17.49 -22.61
CA THR A 432 20.77 16.17 -22.28
C THR A 432 20.93 15.20 -23.45
N ILE A 433 20.23 15.45 -24.56
CA ILE A 433 20.15 14.56 -25.73
C ILE A 433 20.51 15.34 -26.99
N ARG A 434 21.59 14.97 -27.66
CA ARG A 434 21.86 15.44 -29.03
C ARG A 434 21.36 14.43 -30.03
N ASN A 435 20.55 14.88 -30.97
CA ASN A 435 20.03 14.05 -32.05
C ASN A 435 20.52 14.56 -33.42
N LYS A 436 21.28 13.72 -34.13
CA LYS A 436 21.58 13.85 -35.56
C LYS A 436 20.82 12.83 -36.42
N GLY A 437 20.33 11.74 -35.81
CA GLY A 437 19.48 10.74 -36.45
C GLY A 437 17.99 11.09 -36.40
N ILE A 438 17.15 10.06 -36.23
CA ILE A 438 15.70 10.18 -36.05
C ILE A 438 15.37 9.98 -34.58
N ILE A 439 14.48 10.80 -34.05
CA ILE A 439 14.04 10.72 -32.66
C ILE A 439 12.50 10.58 -32.59
N TYR A 440 12.04 9.73 -31.69
CA TYR A 440 10.64 9.48 -31.39
C TYR A 440 10.44 9.58 -29.88
N LEU A 441 9.40 10.30 -29.47
CA LEU A 441 8.93 10.28 -28.10
C LEU A 441 7.97 9.09 -27.95
N ILE A 442 8.31 8.15 -27.07
CA ILE A 442 7.51 6.96 -26.77
C ILE A 442 7.20 6.88 -25.30
N GLY A 443 6.05 6.32 -24.94
CA GLY A 443 5.70 6.18 -23.53
C GLY A 443 5.58 7.52 -22.80
N ALA A 444 5.41 8.65 -23.52
CA ALA A 444 4.78 9.83 -22.96
C ALA A 444 3.29 9.52 -22.76
N GLU A 445 2.98 8.56 -21.88
CA GLU A 445 1.83 8.78 -21.03
C GLU A 445 2.09 10.13 -20.38
N ASN A 446 1.08 11.00 -20.31
CA ASN A 446 1.18 12.26 -19.58
C ASN A 446 1.38 11.98 -18.07
N LYS A 447 2.50 11.40 -17.67
CA LYS A 447 3.03 11.51 -16.32
C LYS A 447 3.57 12.91 -16.22
N ILE A 448 2.68 13.80 -15.85
CA ILE A 448 3.10 15.07 -15.28
C ILE A 448 4.08 14.70 -14.16
N ILE A 449 5.34 15.10 -14.29
CA ILE A 449 6.30 15.00 -13.17
C ILE A 449 5.66 15.83 -12.06
N PRO A 450 5.19 15.19 -10.98
CA PRO A 450 4.36 15.89 -10.03
C PRO A 450 5.23 16.92 -9.32
N LYS A 451 4.88 18.20 -9.39
CA LYS A 451 5.65 19.27 -8.73
C LYS A 451 5.27 19.34 -7.24
N PRO A 452 6.20 19.64 -6.33
CA PRO A 452 5.86 19.88 -4.93
C PRO A 452 4.92 21.09 -4.80
N VAL A 453 3.92 20.97 -3.91
CA VAL A 453 2.97 22.03 -3.58
C VAL A 453 2.80 22.17 -2.08
N LYS A 454 2.57 23.39 -1.62
CA LYS A 454 2.29 23.73 -0.23
C LYS A 454 0.79 24.00 -0.09
N ILE A 455 0.14 23.26 0.80
CA ILE A 455 -1.26 23.48 1.18
C ILE A 455 -1.29 24.17 2.54
N SER A 456 -2.05 25.26 2.65
CA SER A 456 -2.40 25.91 3.91
C SER A 456 -3.90 25.86 4.11
N ILE A 457 -4.33 25.49 5.33
CA ILE A 457 -5.73 25.34 5.69
C ILE A 457 -6.04 26.17 6.93
N ASN A 458 -7.17 26.89 6.90
CA ASN A 458 -7.70 27.61 8.05
C ASN A 458 -9.17 27.23 8.25
N ALA A 459 -9.46 26.66 9.43
CA ALA A 459 -10.79 26.30 9.88
C ALA A 459 -11.10 27.04 11.19
N PRO A 460 -12.38 27.28 11.53
CA PRO A 460 -12.73 27.87 12.82
C PRO A 460 -12.21 27.03 13.99
N ASN A 461 -11.56 27.66 14.98
CA ASN A 461 -11.06 26.94 16.15
C ASN A 461 -12.18 26.29 16.96
N LYS A 462 -13.30 27.01 17.14
CA LYS A 462 -14.52 26.55 17.83
C LYS A 462 -15.75 26.98 17.03
N ILE A 463 -16.71 26.07 16.90
CA ILE A 463 -17.99 26.32 16.22
C ILE A 463 -19.06 25.36 16.74
N ALA A 464 -20.33 25.76 16.81
CA ALA A 464 -21.38 24.87 17.29
C ALA A 464 -21.84 23.89 16.19
N THR A 465 -22.30 22.69 16.58
CA THR A 465 -23.06 21.81 15.65
C THR A 465 -24.28 22.56 15.11
N GLY A 466 -24.68 22.23 13.88
CA GLY A 466 -25.78 22.90 13.17
C GLY A 466 -25.36 24.15 12.39
N GLN A 467 -24.19 24.73 12.67
CA GLN A 467 -23.64 25.82 11.86
C GLN A 467 -22.93 25.32 10.60
N ASN A 468 -22.51 26.28 9.79
CA ASN A 468 -21.72 26.10 8.59
C ASN A 468 -20.27 26.58 8.86
N ALA A 469 -19.30 25.67 8.80
CA ALA A 469 -17.88 26.00 8.95
C ALA A 469 -17.28 26.40 7.59
N LEU A 470 -16.75 27.61 7.49
CA LEU A 470 -15.99 28.05 6.32
C LEU A 470 -14.53 27.59 6.44
N ILE A 471 -14.15 26.65 5.57
CA ILE A 471 -12.79 26.11 5.51
C ILE A 471 -12.05 26.80 4.37
N ASN A 472 -11.13 27.69 4.71
CA ASN A 472 -10.32 28.42 3.74
C ASN A 472 -9.10 27.60 3.37
N ILE A 473 -8.88 27.39 2.07
CA ILE A 473 -7.81 26.56 1.52
C ILE A 473 -6.96 27.43 0.59
N THR A 474 -5.65 27.40 0.79
CA THR A 474 -4.66 28.04 -0.09
C THR A 474 -3.66 27.00 -0.58
N VAL A 475 -3.37 27.01 -1.88
CA VAL A 475 -2.38 26.11 -2.52
C VAL A 475 -1.38 26.93 -3.31
N THR A 476 -0.09 26.73 -3.03
CA THR A 476 1.02 27.45 -3.67
C THR A 476 2.15 26.50 -4.08
N ASN A 477 3.03 26.95 -4.98
CA ASN A 477 4.27 26.23 -5.30
C ASN A 477 5.36 26.47 -4.23
N SER A 478 6.54 25.87 -4.41
CA SER A 478 7.69 26.07 -3.51
C SER A 478 8.09 27.54 -3.32
N ASN A 479 7.82 28.39 -4.33
CA ASN A 479 8.11 29.82 -4.35
C ASN A 479 6.93 30.70 -3.87
N ASN A 480 5.90 30.10 -3.25
CA ASN A 480 4.69 30.75 -2.74
C ASN A 480 3.77 31.39 -3.81
N ASN A 481 3.92 31.04 -5.09
CA ASN A 481 3.00 31.49 -6.14
C ASN A 481 1.71 30.63 -6.13
N PRO A 482 0.52 31.24 -6.34
CA PRO A 482 -0.76 30.53 -6.36
C PRO A 482 -0.85 29.49 -7.49
N ILE A 483 -1.54 28.37 -7.22
CA ILE A 483 -1.71 27.26 -8.16
C ILE A 483 -3.18 26.90 -8.38
N ASP A 484 -3.57 26.71 -9.63
CA ASP A 484 -4.83 26.06 -9.99
C ASP A 484 -4.72 24.54 -9.90
N THR A 485 -5.58 23.92 -9.11
CA THR A 485 -5.50 22.49 -8.80
C THR A 485 -6.82 21.92 -8.28
N ARG A 486 -6.79 20.66 -7.84
CA ARG A 486 -7.91 19.92 -7.25
C ARG A 486 -7.50 19.33 -5.91
N VAL A 487 -8.38 19.46 -4.92
CA VAL A 487 -8.19 18.95 -3.56
C VAL A 487 -9.42 18.17 -3.09
N ILE A 488 -9.26 17.38 -2.03
CA ILE A 488 -10.35 16.77 -1.28
C ILE A 488 -10.30 17.24 0.17
N LEU A 489 -11.46 17.51 0.77
CA LEU A 489 -11.59 17.79 2.20
C LEU A 489 -11.94 16.51 2.94
N LYS A 490 -11.22 16.21 4.03
CA LYS A 490 -11.47 15.09 4.92
C LYS A 490 -11.72 15.56 6.34
N ILE A 491 -12.69 14.93 6.99
CA ILE A 491 -12.98 15.11 8.42
C ILE A 491 -12.70 13.78 9.12
N ASN A 492 -11.73 13.76 10.05
CA ASN A 492 -11.23 12.56 10.70
C ASN A 492 -10.93 11.42 9.69
N GLY A 493 -10.31 11.76 8.56
CA GLY A 493 -9.94 10.82 7.50
C GLY A 493 -11.04 10.51 6.47
N LEU A 494 -12.30 10.88 6.73
CA LEU A 494 -13.43 10.63 5.82
C LEU A 494 -13.65 11.79 4.84
N SER A 495 -13.60 11.49 3.55
CA SER A 495 -13.83 12.47 2.48
C SER A 495 -15.24 13.04 2.52
N GLN A 496 -15.33 14.37 2.50
CA GLN A 496 -16.60 15.08 2.37
C GLN A 496 -17.06 15.05 0.91
N LYS A 497 -18.36 14.87 0.70
CA LYS A 497 -18.99 14.83 -0.63
C LYS A 497 -20.04 15.92 -0.73
N ASP A 498 -20.19 16.51 -1.91
CA ASP A 498 -21.31 17.38 -2.22
C ASP A 498 -22.63 16.57 -2.40
N LYS A 499 -23.73 17.27 -2.65
CA LYS A 499 -25.07 16.65 -2.84
C LYS A 499 -25.13 15.69 -4.04
N SER A 500 -24.20 15.80 -4.98
CA SER A 500 -24.08 14.93 -6.15
C SER A 500 -23.12 13.74 -5.92
N GLY A 501 -22.52 13.65 -4.73
CA GLY A 501 -21.59 12.59 -4.36
C GLY A 501 -20.12 12.85 -4.71
N ASN A 502 -19.78 14.03 -5.25
CA ASN A 502 -18.42 14.39 -5.63
C ASN A 502 -17.64 14.90 -4.43
N SER A 503 -16.39 14.43 -4.26
CA SER A 503 -15.50 14.86 -3.17
C SER A 503 -14.42 15.85 -3.61
N ILE A 504 -14.35 16.14 -4.92
CA ILE A 504 -13.30 16.95 -5.52
C ILE A 504 -13.70 18.43 -5.46
N ILE A 505 -12.82 19.24 -4.86
CA ILE A 505 -12.95 20.69 -4.76
C ILE A 505 -11.93 21.31 -5.72
N THR A 506 -12.38 22.20 -6.60
CA THR A 506 -11.50 22.94 -7.52
C THR A 506 -10.93 24.17 -6.81
N VAL A 507 -9.62 24.39 -6.94
CA VAL A 507 -8.89 25.56 -6.47
C VAL A 507 -8.52 26.41 -7.69
N LYS A 508 -8.91 27.68 -7.70
CA LYS A 508 -8.58 28.65 -8.75
C LYS A 508 -7.89 29.87 -8.14
N GLY A 509 -6.88 30.41 -8.81
CA GLY A 509 -6.02 31.45 -8.28
C GLY A 509 -5.33 31.06 -6.98
N GLY A 510 -5.05 29.76 -6.77
CA GLY A 510 -4.43 29.26 -5.54
C GLY A 510 -5.30 29.32 -4.28
N LYS A 511 -6.59 29.67 -4.36
CA LYS A 511 -7.48 29.78 -3.20
C LYS A 511 -8.85 29.16 -3.46
N THR A 512 -9.49 28.65 -2.41
CA THR A 512 -10.91 28.27 -2.41
C THR A 512 -11.46 28.24 -0.98
N THR A 513 -12.78 28.26 -0.84
CA THR A 513 -13.45 28.11 0.47
C THR A 513 -14.48 27.00 0.37
N TYR A 514 -14.43 26.04 1.29
CA TYR A 514 -15.44 24.99 1.41
C TYR A 514 -16.38 25.30 2.56
N ASN A 515 -17.69 25.30 2.28
CA ASN A 515 -18.73 25.53 3.29
C ASN A 515 -19.25 24.19 3.82
N LEU A 516 -18.72 23.77 4.98
CA LEU A 516 -19.05 22.49 5.61
C LEU A 516 -20.25 22.63 6.57
N SER A 517 -21.37 21.99 6.25
CA SER A 517 -22.50 21.90 7.18
C SER A 517 -22.18 20.95 8.33
N LEU A 518 -22.30 21.46 9.56
CA LEU A 518 -22.09 20.70 10.79
C LEU A 518 -23.40 20.19 11.40
N ALA A 519 -24.51 20.21 10.64
CA ALA A 519 -25.76 19.61 11.10
C ALA A 519 -25.53 18.12 11.44
N GLY A 520 -25.82 17.76 12.69
CA GLY A 520 -25.64 16.39 13.17
C GLY A 520 -24.21 15.99 13.56
N TYR A 521 -23.26 16.92 13.64
CA TYR A 521 -21.92 16.65 14.17
C TYR A 521 -21.95 16.52 15.70
N SER A 522 -21.13 15.64 16.25
CA SER A 522 -20.96 15.52 17.72
C SER A 522 -20.05 16.62 18.24
N GLY A 523 -20.32 17.11 19.44
CA GLY A 523 -19.43 18.03 20.15
C GLY A 523 -18.13 17.35 20.54
N LYS A 524 -17.08 17.58 19.74
CA LYS A 524 -15.71 17.11 19.95
C LYS A 524 -14.76 17.82 18.99
N THR A 525 -13.46 17.58 19.15
CA THR A 525 -12.44 18.05 18.19
C THR A 525 -12.36 17.12 16.98
N TYR A 526 -12.33 17.71 15.80
CA TYR A 526 -12.16 17.04 14.51
C TYR A 526 -10.86 17.48 13.86
N ASN A 527 -10.18 16.53 13.24
CA ASN A 527 -9.09 16.79 12.31
C ASN A 527 -9.70 17.15 10.95
N VAL A 528 -9.41 18.36 10.48
CA VAL A 528 -9.80 18.87 9.18
C VAL A 528 -8.58 18.81 8.28
N THR A 529 -8.57 17.85 7.36
CA THR A 529 -7.43 17.59 6.47
C THR A 529 -7.80 17.94 5.03
N VAL A 530 -6.94 18.66 4.34
CA VAL A 530 -7.04 18.86 2.89
C VAL A 530 -5.93 18.10 2.21
N VAL A 531 -6.27 17.32 1.18
CA VAL A 531 -5.34 16.50 0.41
C VAL A 531 -5.36 16.94 -1.04
N GLY A 532 -4.20 17.24 -1.62
CA GLY A 532 -4.05 17.46 -3.05
C GLY A 532 -4.22 16.15 -3.83
N VAL A 533 -5.07 16.17 -4.86
CA VAL A 533 -5.42 14.97 -5.66
C VAL A 533 -5.18 15.15 -7.16
N ASP A 534 -4.67 16.30 -7.56
CA ASP A 534 -4.30 16.52 -8.96
C ASP A 534 -2.99 15.77 -9.26
N PRO A 535 -2.98 14.81 -10.22
CA PRO A 535 -1.78 14.04 -10.57
C PRO A 535 -0.64 14.93 -11.10
N LYS A 536 -0.90 16.21 -11.38
CA LYS A 536 0.12 17.20 -11.74
C LYS A 536 1.10 17.56 -10.62
N TYR A 537 0.77 17.22 -9.37
CA TYR A 537 1.51 17.66 -8.19
C TYR A 537 1.76 16.49 -7.24
N LEU A 538 2.89 16.54 -6.50
CA LEU A 538 3.16 15.55 -5.47
C LEU A 538 2.02 15.59 -4.45
N ARG A 539 1.60 14.41 -3.99
CA ARG A 539 0.60 14.31 -2.93
C ARG A 539 1.07 15.13 -1.74
N SER A 540 0.29 16.16 -1.42
CA SER A 540 0.52 17.05 -0.28
C SER A 540 -0.76 17.09 0.52
N GLU A 541 -0.64 17.11 1.84
CA GLU A 541 -1.78 17.27 2.73
C GLU A 541 -1.42 18.14 3.92
N ASN A 542 -2.40 18.86 4.41
CA ASN A 542 -2.25 19.65 5.63
C ASN A 542 -3.51 19.50 6.48
N THR A 543 -3.32 19.44 7.80
CA THR A 543 -4.37 19.19 8.78
C THR A 543 -4.40 20.30 9.81
N THR A 544 -5.59 20.80 10.11
CA THR A 544 -5.87 21.66 11.26
C THR A 544 -6.94 21.02 12.15
N LYS A 545 -7.14 21.56 13.34
CA LYS A 545 -8.15 21.10 14.30
C LYS A 545 -9.31 22.08 14.36
N MET A 546 -10.52 21.55 14.42
CA MET A 546 -11.76 22.32 14.66
C MET A 546 -12.54 21.64 15.78
N THR A 547 -12.84 22.37 16.84
CA THR A 547 -13.68 21.87 17.94
C THR A 547 -15.13 22.22 17.66
N VAL A 548 -15.95 21.20 17.42
CA VAL A 548 -17.41 21.35 17.37
C VAL A 548 -17.93 21.35 18.80
N LEU A 549 -18.73 22.35 19.15
CA LEU A 549 -19.42 22.44 20.43
C LEU A 549 -20.79 21.78 20.32
N ARG A 550 -21.30 21.24 21.43
CA ARG A 550 -22.66 20.73 21.48
C ARG A 550 -23.66 21.87 21.23
N GLY A 551 -24.74 21.55 20.55
CA GLY A 551 -25.75 22.50 20.13
C GLY A 551 -26.88 22.62 21.15
N GLN A 552 -27.63 23.69 21.06
CA GLN A 552 -28.81 23.92 21.87
C GLN A 552 -30.06 23.49 21.10
N CYS A 553 -30.94 22.73 21.75
CA CYS A 553 -32.24 22.35 21.19
C CYS A 553 -33.29 23.44 21.41
N ILE A 554 -34.13 23.66 20.42
CA ILE A 554 -35.34 24.47 20.44
C ILE A 554 -36.57 23.59 20.19
N LEU A 555 -37.56 23.75 21.05
CA LEU A 555 -38.92 23.29 20.82
C LEU A 555 -39.87 24.30 21.47
N ASP A 556 -40.82 24.79 20.68
CA ASP A 556 -41.85 25.71 21.17
C ASP A 556 -42.71 25.03 22.24
N PRO A 557 -43.00 25.71 23.37
CA PRO A 557 -43.89 25.20 24.39
C PRO A 557 -45.25 24.78 23.82
N ILE A 558 -45.79 23.68 24.34
CA ILE A 558 -47.12 23.21 24.00
C ILE A 558 -48.10 23.47 25.13
N SER A 559 -49.36 23.74 24.77
CA SER A 559 -50.48 23.82 25.70
C SER A 559 -51.47 22.71 25.40
N VAL A 560 -51.84 21.94 26.42
CA VAL A 560 -52.78 20.82 26.30
C VAL A 560 -53.90 20.99 27.32
N ASN A 561 -55.14 20.89 26.87
CA ASN A 561 -56.33 20.87 27.71
C ASN A 561 -56.91 19.46 27.70
N THR A 562 -57.04 18.83 28.87
CA THR A 562 -57.50 17.44 29.00
C THR A 562 -58.00 17.18 30.42
N THR A 563 -58.26 15.93 30.75
CA THR A 563 -58.77 15.50 32.04
C THR A 563 -57.78 14.57 32.72
N SER A 564 -57.91 14.39 34.02
CA SER A 564 -57.19 13.30 34.69
C SER A 564 -57.57 11.96 34.05
N GLU A 565 -56.58 11.09 33.88
CA GLU A 565 -56.71 9.78 33.21
C GLU A 565 -56.97 9.86 31.69
N GLY A 566 -57.04 11.06 31.10
CA GLY A 566 -57.09 11.28 29.65
C GLY A 566 -55.82 10.86 28.92
N GLU A 567 -55.88 10.78 27.59
CA GLU A 567 -54.72 10.53 26.73
C GLU A 567 -54.33 11.81 25.99
N ILE A 568 -53.04 12.16 26.03
CA ILE A 568 -52.48 13.29 25.26
C ILE A 568 -51.57 12.77 24.16
N THR A 569 -51.65 13.38 22.98
CA THR A 569 -50.74 13.11 21.85
C THR A 569 -49.78 14.28 21.69
N ILE A 570 -48.48 13.99 21.63
CA ILE A 570 -47.43 14.97 21.39
C ILE A 570 -46.77 14.63 20.07
N ASN A 571 -46.99 15.46 19.06
CA ASN A 571 -46.41 15.33 17.72
C ASN A 571 -45.64 16.61 17.37
N LYS A 572 -44.30 16.56 17.47
CA LYS A 572 -43.41 17.71 17.28
C LYS A 572 -42.09 17.33 16.59
N ILE A 573 -41.52 18.29 15.90
CA ILE A 573 -40.17 18.25 15.33
C ILE A 573 -39.29 19.18 16.16
N ILE A 574 -38.26 18.62 16.77
CA ILE A 574 -37.28 19.37 17.57
C ILE A 574 -36.17 19.85 16.65
N LYS A 575 -35.83 21.14 16.78
CA LYS A 575 -34.79 21.79 16.00
C LYS A 575 -33.63 22.26 16.88
N ASP A 576 -32.51 22.60 16.28
CA ASP A 576 -31.44 23.33 16.95
C ASP A 576 -31.67 24.86 16.87
N THR A 577 -30.81 25.63 17.52
CA THR A 577 -30.81 27.11 17.47
C THR A 577 -30.55 27.70 16.09
N TYR A 578 -30.11 26.89 15.13
CA TYR A 578 -29.84 27.29 13.74
C TYR A 578 -30.97 26.87 12.79
N GLY A 579 -32.05 26.29 13.32
CA GLY A 579 -33.25 25.91 12.57
C GLY A 579 -33.18 24.52 11.92
N ASN A 580 -32.10 23.76 12.10
CA ASN A 580 -31.99 22.40 11.59
C ASN A 580 -32.74 21.42 12.48
N VAL A 581 -33.31 20.36 11.92
CA VAL A 581 -33.85 19.26 12.73
C VAL A 581 -32.69 18.57 13.45
N ILE A 582 -32.82 18.35 14.76
CA ILE A 582 -31.76 17.67 15.52
C ILE A 582 -31.56 16.25 14.99
N SER A 583 -30.31 15.78 14.97
CA SER A 583 -29.95 14.49 14.34
C SER A 583 -29.54 13.44 15.36
N GLY A 584 -29.78 12.17 15.03
CA GLY A 584 -29.43 11.03 15.86
C GLY A 584 -30.36 10.83 17.05
N ASN A 585 -29.92 9.96 17.97
CA ASN A 585 -30.74 9.51 19.08
C ASN A 585 -30.70 10.49 20.26
N THR A 586 -31.88 10.92 20.71
CA THR A 586 -32.03 11.77 21.90
C THR A 586 -32.98 11.11 22.88
N GLN A 587 -32.55 10.93 24.14
CA GLN A 587 -33.44 10.47 25.20
C GLN A 587 -34.40 11.61 25.58
N ILE A 588 -35.67 11.26 25.76
CA ILE A 588 -36.71 12.19 26.16
C ILE A 588 -37.43 11.64 27.38
N ALA A 589 -37.63 12.48 28.38
CA ALA A 589 -38.53 12.22 29.49
C ALA A 589 -39.70 13.22 29.47
N ILE A 590 -40.91 12.70 29.57
CA ILE A 590 -42.14 13.49 29.71
C ILE A 590 -42.57 13.42 31.17
N LYS A 591 -42.69 14.59 31.80
CA LYS A 591 -43.14 14.72 33.18
C LYS A 591 -44.45 15.51 33.25
N LEU A 592 -45.46 14.92 33.88
CA LEU A 592 -46.75 15.55 34.19
C LEU A 592 -46.89 15.62 35.71
N GLY A 593 -47.11 16.81 36.25
CA GLY A 593 -46.88 17.11 37.66
C GLY A 593 -45.40 16.92 38.02
N ASP A 594 -45.15 16.13 39.08
CA ASP A 594 -43.80 15.76 39.51
C ASP A 594 -43.39 14.33 39.09
N ARG A 595 -44.24 13.63 38.30
CA ARG A 595 -44.02 12.25 37.87
C ARG A 595 -43.49 12.15 36.44
N THR A 596 -42.50 11.29 36.20
CA THR A 596 -42.13 10.85 34.84
C THR A 596 -43.16 9.84 34.36
N VAL A 597 -43.84 10.14 33.26
CA VAL A 597 -44.92 9.30 32.70
C VAL A 597 -44.48 8.57 31.43
N LEU A 598 -43.45 9.06 30.75
CA LEU A 598 -42.82 8.38 29.63
C LEU A 598 -41.33 8.69 29.61
N THR A 599 -40.51 7.67 29.40
CA THR A 599 -39.13 7.81 28.94
C THR A 599 -39.00 7.09 27.61
N THR A 600 -38.52 7.79 26.58
CA THR A 600 -38.36 7.23 25.24
C THR A 600 -37.09 7.75 24.58
N ARG A 601 -36.73 7.18 23.44
CA ARG A 601 -35.64 7.65 22.58
C ARG A 601 -36.24 8.03 21.24
N ILE A 602 -36.00 9.27 20.83
CA ILE A 602 -36.37 9.74 19.49
C ILE A 602 -35.15 9.72 18.59
N THR A 603 -35.40 9.57 17.30
CA THR A 603 -34.38 9.64 16.25
C THR A 603 -34.70 10.83 15.35
N ASP A 604 -33.68 11.60 15.01
CA ASP A 604 -33.76 12.72 14.07
C ASP A 604 -34.87 13.73 14.40
N GLY A 605 -34.98 14.07 15.68
CA GLY A 605 -35.81 15.16 16.18
C GLY A 605 -37.33 14.92 16.15
N LYS A 606 -37.80 13.75 15.72
CA LYS A 606 -39.23 13.45 15.61
C LYS A 606 -39.79 12.87 16.92
N LEU A 607 -40.57 13.66 17.65
CA LEU A 607 -41.31 13.22 18.83
C LEU A 607 -42.77 13.00 18.45
N ASN A 608 -43.20 11.73 18.38
CA ASN A 608 -44.60 11.35 18.18
C ASN A 608 -44.98 10.28 19.21
N VAL A 609 -45.67 10.70 20.29
CA VAL A 609 -46.01 9.81 21.41
C VAL A 609 -47.40 10.09 21.95
N LYS A 610 -48.02 9.05 22.49
CA LYS A 610 -49.26 9.10 23.27
C LYS A 610 -48.95 8.79 24.72
N VAL A 611 -49.53 9.57 25.63
CA VAL A 611 -49.27 9.46 27.08
C VAL A 611 -50.58 9.56 27.84
N LYS A 612 -50.82 8.61 28.74
CA LYS A 612 -51.93 8.68 29.69
C LYS A 612 -51.59 9.64 30.83
N VAL A 613 -52.50 10.57 31.11
CA VAL A 613 -52.36 11.57 32.16
C VAL A 613 -52.64 10.91 33.51
N PRO A 614 -51.73 10.99 34.50
CA PRO A 614 -51.99 10.48 35.83
C PRO A 614 -53.06 11.33 36.53
N TYR A 615 -53.53 10.88 37.68
CA TYR A 615 -54.40 11.69 38.53
C TYR A 615 -53.71 13.02 38.90
N LEU A 616 -54.28 14.14 38.47
CA LEU A 616 -53.81 15.49 38.72
C LEU A 616 -55.01 16.41 39.08
N PRO A 617 -54.84 17.38 39.99
CA PRO A 617 -55.92 18.29 40.37
C PRO A 617 -56.36 19.19 39.19
N PRO A 618 -57.61 19.68 39.17
CA PRO A 618 -58.07 20.67 38.19
C PRO A 618 -57.22 21.94 38.16
N GLY A 619 -57.18 22.58 37.00
CA GLY A 619 -56.41 23.78 36.75
C GLY A 619 -55.07 23.50 36.08
N GLN A 620 -54.17 24.49 36.12
CA GLN A 620 -52.87 24.41 35.46
C GLN A 620 -51.90 23.55 36.28
N ASN A 621 -51.34 22.54 35.63
CA ASN A 621 -50.40 21.59 36.19
C ASN A 621 -49.04 21.67 35.50
N LYS A 622 -47.97 21.27 36.21
CA LYS A 622 -46.61 21.22 35.64
C LYS A 622 -46.57 20.22 34.49
N PHE A 623 -46.04 20.65 33.34
CA PHE A 623 -45.73 19.76 32.24
C PHE A 623 -44.33 20.10 31.71
N ARG A 624 -43.42 19.13 31.77
CA ARG A 624 -42.06 19.26 31.24
C ARG A 624 -41.76 18.20 30.20
N ILE A 625 -41.18 18.64 29.09
CA ILE A 625 -40.47 17.76 28.16
C ILE A 625 -38.99 18.00 28.40
N ILE A 626 -38.28 16.94 28.80
CA ILE A 626 -36.85 16.99 29.08
C ILE A 626 -36.13 16.26 27.95
N LEU A 627 -35.35 17.00 27.19
CA LEU A 627 -34.41 16.48 26.21
C LEU A 627 -33.09 16.17 26.95
N GLY A 628 -32.68 14.91 26.96
CA GLY A 628 -31.43 14.48 27.55
C GLY A 628 -30.22 14.94 26.75
N GLU A 629 -29.10 15.15 27.44
CA GLU A 629 -27.81 15.39 26.80
C GLU A 629 -27.41 14.20 25.92
N ASN A 630 -26.77 14.48 24.79
CA ASN A 630 -26.11 13.46 24.00
C ASN A 630 -24.79 13.98 23.41
N TYR A 631 -24.14 13.19 22.57
CA TYR A 631 -22.88 13.58 21.94
C TYR A 631 -22.97 14.84 21.07
N ARG A 632 -24.16 15.29 20.66
CA ARG A 632 -24.38 16.40 19.72
C ARG A 632 -25.04 17.61 20.37
N TYR A 633 -25.97 17.39 21.30
CA TYR A 633 -26.80 18.45 21.87
C TYR A 633 -26.75 18.43 23.39
N GLU A 634 -26.83 19.62 23.97
CA GLU A 634 -26.98 19.79 25.41
C GLU A 634 -28.39 19.43 25.88
N SER A 635 -28.54 19.09 27.16
CA SER A 635 -29.85 18.83 27.75
C SER A 635 -30.72 20.09 27.74
N LYS A 636 -32.03 19.93 27.57
CA LYS A 636 -32.98 21.05 27.60
C LYS A 636 -34.27 20.66 28.30
N ILE A 637 -34.71 21.50 29.23
CA ILE A 637 -36.04 21.41 29.84
C ILE A 637 -36.94 22.42 29.14
N ILE A 638 -38.07 21.95 28.63
CA ILE A 638 -39.11 22.77 28.03
C ILE A 638 -40.32 22.71 28.95
N ASN A 639 -40.69 23.87 29.48
CA ASN A 639 -41.88 24.03 30.29
C ASN A 639 -43.09 24.22 29.37
N ASN A 640 -44.11 23.41 29.58
CA ASN A 640 -45.34 23.35 28.82
C ASN A 640 -46.52 23.57 29.77
N THR A 641 -47.69 23.80 29.18
CA THR A 641 -48.93 24.03 29.93
C THR A 641 -49.83 22.79 29.81
N LEU A 642 -50.22 22.23 30.94
CA LEU A 642 -51.25 21.19 31.02
C LEU A 642 -52.40 21.72 31.87
N ASN A 643 -53.56 21.94 31.27
CA ASN A 643 -54.76 22.33 31.99
C ASN A 643 -55.68 21.12 32.15
N ILE A 644 -56.01 20.80 33.40
CA ILE A 644 -56.91 19.71 33.75
C ILE A 644 -58.30 20.27 34.02
N HIS A 645 -59.30 19.84 33.24
CA HIS A 645 -60.71 20.10 33.51
C HIS A 645 -61.39 18.88 34.11
N LYS A 646 -62.53 19.12 34.77
CA LYS A 646 -63.38 18.05 35.32
C LYS A 646 -64.24 17.42 34.23
N GLN A 647 -64.46 16.12 34.33
CA GLN A 647 -65.27 15.34 33.39
C GLN A 647 -66.72 15.27 33.83
N ASN A 648 -67.65 15.21 32.88
CA ASN A 648 -69.02 14.80 33.18
C ASN A 648 -69.06 13.33 33.63
N VAL A 649 -70.09 12.98 34.41
CA VAL A 649 -70.30 11.61 34.92
C VAL A 649 -71.56 11.03 34.29
N THR A 650 -71.51 9.76 33.92
CA THR A 650 -72.69 8.95 33.62
C THR A 650 -73.02 8.04 34.79
N ALA A 651 -74.31 7.87 35.09
CA ALA A 651 -74.80 6.96 36.12
C ALA A 651 -75.63 5.82 35.53
N THR A 652 -75.60 4.67 36.18
CA THR A 652 -76.51 3.54 35.90
C THR A 652 -76.96 2.95 37.23
N VAL A 653 -78.26 3.02 37.51
CA VAL A 653 -78.87 2.47 38.73
C VAL A 653 -79.36 1.06 38.44
N SER A 654 -79.03 0.09 39.28
CA SER A 654 -79.52 -1.28 39.14
C SER A 654 -81.05 -1.34 39.36
N PRO A 655 -81.82 -2.08 38.54
CA PRO A 655 -83.24 -2.33 38.79
C PRO A 655 -83.49 -3.01 40.13
N ILE A 656 -84.56 -2.60 40.82
CA ILE A 656 -84.95 -3.11 42.14
C ILE A 656 -86.44 -3.47 42.09
N LYS A 657 -86.79 -4.66 42.58
CA LYS A 657 -88.18 -5.07 42.85
C LYS A 657 -88.32 -5.31 44.34
N ALA A 658 -89.36 -4.76 44.97
CA ALA A 658 -89.58 -4.84 46.40
C ALA A 658 -91.06 -4.60 46.75
N LYS A 659 -91.43 -4.85 48.00
CA LYS A 659 -92.74 -4.50 48.57
C LYS A 659 -92.61 -3.32 49.54
N ALA A 660 -93.75 -2.71 49.87
CA ALA A 660 -93.80 -1.66 50.87
C ALA A 660 -93.24 -2.16 52.23
N GLY A 661 -92.34 -1.40 52.85
CA GLY A 661 -91.67 -1.79 54.09
C GLY A 661 -90.38 -2.61 53.94
N ASP A 662 -90.03 -3.09 52.74
CA ASP A 662 -88.82 -3.91 52.53
C ASP A 662 -87.53 -3.10 52.73
N LYS A 663 -86.48 -3.76 53.24
CA LYS A 663 -85.11 -3.23 53.23
C LYS A 663 -84.44 -3.58 51.89
N ILE A 664 -84.16 -2.56 51.08
CA ILE A 664 -83.52 -2.67 49.76
C ILE A 664 -82.08 -2.12 49.79
N THR A 665 -81.26 -2.54 48.83
CA THR A 665 -79.95 -1.92 48.56
C THR A 665 -80.00 -1.20 47.23
N ILE A 666 -79.82 0.12 47.25
CA ILE A 666 -79.71 0.95 46.05
C ILE A 666 -78.24 1.00 45.65
N LYS A 667 -77.93 0.55 44.42
CA LYS A 667 -76.58 0.56 43.85
C LYS A 667 -76.57 1.33 42.52
N THR A 668 -75.70 2.32 42.42
CA THR A 668 -75.45 3.08 41.20
C THR A 668 -73.98 3.00 40.80
N THR A 669 -73.72 2.67 39.54
CA THR A 669 -72.40 2.72 38.93
C THR A 669 -72.18 4.09 38.29
N LEU A 670 -71.07 4.75 38.61
CA LEU A 670 -70.67 6.07 38.14
C LEU A 670 -69.36 5.98 37.33
N ILE A 671 -69.43 6.39 36.07
CA ILE A 671 -68.31 6.36 35.11
C ILE A 671 -68.05 7.76 34.56
N ASN A 672 -66.79 8.15 34.40
CA ASN A 672 -66.42 9.40 33.75
C ASN A 672 -66.72 9.33 32.24
N SER A 673 -67.46 10.32 31.74
CA SER A 673 -68.00 10.31 30.38
C SER A 673 -66.93 10.32 29.29
N GLU A 674 -65.81 11.02 29.48
CA GLU A 674 -64.76 11.15 28.46
C GLU A 674 -63.80 9.95 28.47
N THR A 675 -63.23 9.63 29.63
CA THR A 675 -62.21 8.57 29.76
C THR A 675 -62.77 7.16 29.94
N LYS A 676 -64.07 7.02 30.22
CA LYS A 676 -64.74 5.76 30.57
C LYS A 676 -64.15 5.07 31.81
N THR A 677 -63.45 5.83 32.64
CA THR A 677 -62.87 5.35 33.91
C THR A 677 -63.88 5.44 35.06
N ASN A 678 -63.63 4.70 36.13
CA ASN A 678 -64.47 4.72 37.32
C ASN A 678 -64.40 6.08 38.04
N VAL A 679 -65.53 6.59 38.51
CA VAL A 679 -65.53 7.68 39.50
C VAL A 679 -65.02 7.13 40.83
N ILE A 680 -63.83 7.56 41.25
CA ILE A 680 -63.13 6.91 42.38
C ILE A 680 -63.58 7.38 43.78
N SER A 681 -64.18 8.56 43.89
CA SER A 681 -64.54 9.19 45.18
C SER A 681 -65.64 10.24 45.00
N GLY A 682 -66.13 10.82 46.11
CA GLY A 682 -67.06 11.95 46.12
C GLY A 682 -68.39 11.60 46.77
N LYS A 683 -69.07 12.60 47.33
CA LYS A 683 -70.29 12.40 48.11
C LYS A 683 -71.51 12.23 47.22
N PHE A 684 -72.49 11.45 47.65
CA PHE A 684 -73.76 11.32 46.95
C PHE A 684 -74.95 11.26 47.90
N SER A 685 -76.13 11.52 47.35
CA SER A 685 -77.42 11.32 48.03
C SER A 685 -78.41 10.65 47.07
N TYR A 686 -79.39 9.94 47.64
CA TYR A 686 -80.50 9.38 46.89
C TYR A 686 -81.82 10.09 47.21
N LYS A 687 -82.68 10.19 46.21
CA LYS A 687 -84.08 10.58 46.34
C LYS A 687 -84.99 9.48 45.77
N LEU A 688 -86.17 9.33 46.36
CA LEU A 688 -87.25 8.49 45.85
C LEU A 688 -88.43 9.39 45.55
N ASP A 689 -88.87 9.37 44.29
CA ASP A 689 -89.91 10.26 43.76
C ASP A 689 -89.74 11.72 44.19
N ALA A 690 -88.56 12.27 43.90
CA ALA A 690 -88.12 13.62 44.25
C ALA A 690 -87.94 13.92 45.76
N LYS A 691 -88.37 13.04 46.67
CA LYS A 691 -88.13 13.18 48.12
C LYS A 691 -86.76 12.65 48.49
N THR A 692 -85.92 13.49 49.08
CA THR A 692 -84.58 13.09 49.55
C THR A 692 -84.71 12.02 50.61
N ILE A 693 -84.14 10.84 50.35
CA ILE A 693 -84.14 9.71 51.28
C ILE A 693 -82.93 9.77 52.22
N VAL A 694 -81.82 10.35 51.75
CA VAL A 694 -80.65 10.65 52.59
C VAL A 694 -80.21 12.09 52.39
N SER A 695 -80.21 12.85 53.50
CA SER A 695 -79.64 14.21 53.58
C SER A 695 -78.29 14.26 54.31
N ASN A 696 -77.73 13.12 54.74
CA ASN A 696 -76.51 13.08 55.56
C ASN A 696 -75.23 12.87 54.73
N THR A 697 -74.19 13.63 55.08
CA THR A 697 -73.04 13.98 54.22
C THR A 697 -71.87 12.97 54.25
N THR A 698 -72.07 11.73 54.71
CA THR A 698 -70.99 10.75 54.95
C THR A 698 -70.90 9.62 53.91
N LEU A 699 -71.89 9.48 53.02
CA LEU A 699 -71.84 8.47 51.96
C LEU A 699 -70.91 8.92 50.84
N GLU A 700 -69.98 8.05 50.48
CA GLU A 700 -68.99 8.30 49.44
C GLU A 700 -68.99 7.19 48.39
N VAL A 701 -68.83 7.59 47.14
CA VAL A 701 -68.56 6.70 46.02
C VAL A 701 -67.24 5.98 46.31
N LYS A 702 -67.23 4.65 46.16
CA LYS A 702 -66.01 3.85 46.23
C LYS A 702 -65.84 3.09 44.93
N ASN A 703 -64.82 3.46 44.15
CA ASN A 703 -64.45 2.80 42.90
C ASN A 703 -65.65 2.50 41.97
N ALA A 704 -66.23 3.56 41.40
CA ALA A 704 -67.46 3.60 40.59
C ALA A 704 -68.76 3.31 41.32
N ILE A 705 -68.78 2.79 42.56
CA ILE A 705 -70.02 2.34 43.19
C ILE A 705 -70.50 3.34 44.24
N ALA A 706 -71.70 3.88 44.04
CA ALA A 706 -72.50 4.55 45.05
C ALA A 706 -73.57 3.56 45.57
N GLN A 707 -73.44 3.08 46.80
CA GLN A 707 -74.34 2.06 47.35
C GLN A 707 -74.88 2.46 48.72
N MET A 708 -76.14 2.13 48.98
CA MET A 708 -76.81 2.42 50.24
C MET A 708 -77.97 1.46 50.49
N ASP A 709 -78.11 0.98 51.73
CA ASP A 709 -79.30 0.26 52.16
C ASP A 709 -80.39 1.25 52.62
N TYR A 710 -81.64 0.96 52.27
CA TYR A 710 -82.80 1.78 52.63
C TYR A 710 -84.03 0.92 52.90
N THR A 711 -84.79 1.26 53.94
CA THR A 711 -86.10 0.63 54.20
C THR A 711 -87.20 1.47 53.57
N LEU A 712 -87.98 0.85 52.68
CA LEU A 712 -89.07 1.52 51.98
C LEU A 712 -90.19 1.92 52.94
N PRO A 713 -90.86 3.07 52.74
CA PRO A 713 -92.03 3.43 53.53
C PRO A 713 -93.14 2.38 53.40
N LYS A 714 -93.86 2.10 54.49
CA LYS A 714 -94.97 1.13 54.48
C LYS A 714 -96.18 1.62 53.67
N ASP A 715 -96.26 2.93 53.45
CA ASP A 715 -97.32 3.63 52.72
C ASP A 715 -96.94 3.95 51.26
N ILE A 716 -95.79 3.46 50.77
CA ILE A 716 -95.41 3.64 49.37
C ILE A 716 -96.42 2.95 48.46
N LYS A 717 -96.87 3.66 47.42
CA LYS A 717 -97.87 3.13 46.46
C LYS A 717 -97.25 2.01 45.62
N ALA A 718 -98.08 1.08 45.16
CA ALA A 718 -97.65 0.09 44.18
C ALA A 718 -97.37 0.76 42.82
N GLY A 719 -96.40 0.23 42.06
CA GLY A 719 -96.04 0.73 40.73
C GLY A 719 -94.54 1.03 40.54
N LEU A 720 -94.23 1.80 39.50
CA LEU A 720 -92.85 2.16 39.13
C LEU A 720 -92.47 3.53 39.70
N HIS A 721 -91.41 3.56 40.49
CA HIS A 721 -90.89 4.72 41.22
C HIS A 721 -89.52 5.16 40.70
N TYR A 722 -89.23 6.45 40.83
CA TYR A 722 -87.95 7.04 40.46
C TYR A 722 -86.96 6.98 41.61
N ILE A 723 -85.78 6.47 41.34
CA ILE A 723 -84.58 6.66 42.16
C ILE A 723 -83.71 7.72 41.49
N THR A 724 -83.54 8.85 42.18
CA THR A 724 -82.62 9.91 41.78
C THR A 724 -81.32 9.77 42.54
N ILE A 725 -80.18 9.68 41.85
CA ILE A 725 -78.88 9.94 42.47
C ILE A 725 -78.48 11.41 42.27
N VAL A 726 -78.02 12.07 43.34
CA VAL A 726 -77.34 13.37 43.28
C VAL A 726 -75.91 13.20 43.80
N TYR A 727 -74.96 13.18 42.88
CA TYR A 727 -73.53 13.11 43.12
C TYR A 727 -72.93 14.52 43.17
N ALA A 728 -72.19 14.83 44.24
CA ALA A 728 -71.65 16.15 44.54
C ALA A 728 -70.38 16.49 43.73
N GLY A 729 -69.93 15.60 42.86
CA GLY A 729 -68.65 15.77 42.17
C GLY A 729 -67.46 15.42 43.06
N ASN A 730 -66.27 15.46 42.46
CA ASN A 730 -65.00 15.40 43.17
C ASN A 730 -63.99 16.30 42.41
N THR A 731 -62.70 16.08 42.63
CA THR A 731 -61.64 16.81 41.92
C THR A 731 -61.52 16.42 40.44
N GLN A 732 -61.93 15.22 40.01
CA GLN A 732 -61.87 14.80 38.60
C GLN A 732 -63.20 14.95 37.84
N SER A 733 -64.30 14.92 38.58
CA SER A 733 -65.64 14.69 38.03
C SER A 733 -66.59 15.79 38.47
N ASN A 734 -67.41 16.26 37.53
CA ASN A 734 -68.48 17.20 37.77
C ASN A 734 -69.58 16.57 38.63
N THR A 735 -70.41 17.42 39.25
CA THR A 735 -71.64 17.00 39.90
C THR A 735 -72.57 16.31 38.90
N LEU A 736 -73.37 15.36 39.35
CA LEU A 736 -74.39 14.71 38.53
C LEU A 736 -75.71 14.61 39.29
N ARG A 737 -76.82 14.88 38.62
CA ARG A 737 -78.16 14.47 39.04
C ARG A 737 -78.73 13.54 37.97
N TYR A 738 -79.11 12.33 38.35
CA TYR A 738 -79.62 11.33 37.41
C TYR A 738 -80.85 10.64 37.99
N ASP A 739 -81.96 10.71 37.25
CA ASP A 739 -83.24 10.11 37.60
C ASP A 739 -83.41 8.77 36.85
N ALA A 740 -83.69 7.70 37.57
CA ALA A 740 -83.87 6.37 37.00
C ALA A 740 -85.19 5.76 37.50
N LYS A 741 -86.10 5.42 36.58
CA LYS A 741 -87.37 4.75 36.92
C LYS A 741 -87.15 3.24 37.07
N VAL A 742 -86.54 2.84 38.18
CA VAL A 742 -85.95 1.50 38.33
C VAL A 742 -86.42 0.72 39.56
N LEU A 743 -87.22 1.35 40.43
CA LEU A 743 -87.82 0.67 41.58
C LEU A 743 -89.26 0.30 41.26
N THR A 744 -89.58 -0.99 41.25
CA THR A 744 -90.95 -1.48 41.15
C THR A 744 -91.43 -1.96 42.51
N ILE A 745 -92.54 -1.36 42.97
CA ILE A 745 -93.27 -1.81 44.16
C ILE A 745 -94.41 -2.72 43.73
N GLU A 746 -94.33 -3.97 44.16
CA GLU A 746 -95.35 -5.01 43.91
C GLU A 746 -96.43 -5.05 44.98
#